data_AF-A0A8K0E8G3-F1
#
_entry.id   AF-A0A8K0E8G3-F1
#
_cell.length_a   1.000
_cell.length_b   1.000
_cell.length_c   1.000
_cell.angle_alpha   90.00
_cell.angle_beta   90.00
_cell.angle_gamma   90.00
#
_symmetry.space_group_name_H-M   'P 1'
#
loop_
_entity.id
_entity.type
_entity.pdbx_description
1 polymer ?
#
loop_
_entity_poly.entity_id
_entity_poly.type
_entity_poly.pdbx_seq_one_letter_code
_entity_poly.pdbx_strand_id
1 'polypeptide(L)'
;MLRVCEKLREADAKGRWYGLARAETGYLRVLVDAMADMDRLAEVELLKSLGDVNLEKGRLGKDIEKFNRALSLYMAAVVRCDHRDQGEGIEHRYEYTERLLQRVSSKGPLGKEQSTDDKETTSPAKVAAMFRDLDKKLAAGGNTDSVLVGYARLMVEGIVKDNDRLEVEAIKSLGDLYLKRGTETGDTRDLTKASALYNRSLARCHNVQGTVVIVHRLLHTAKIRQEIVTAKTKRSARTQRQQHVRGRKGHFSPFSDLFDDGSHRMSMYIQTADCDLGKGDLDGAERNLAAALKLVHDPGKPDKAKEADCLCRLGDVYVERGKRTGEGRKFTQAAALYNASMARTDGDKQIMITRLQETEMQFLRNSCNTDCEPCPYSNTLDHIKGLENMRDRVKSQLEIIHEQHNPYQYDEEDPVVREVEIKRAQAVRDLFKSITVERQEFIQVLTDECIAQLGPPPCKYAFIGLGSQATELVTPYSDLEFAILIEEGNGDDDTRRYFLNLTHYLHLKVINLGETILPAMAIPSLNDFLSEDPEKDWFFDSVTPRGFAFDGFMPWASKTPFGRDETKNKPPLSLIQTPAKLVEYQNLKIALSEGYHLSDILRRVTFLTGDESLVDDYVDRVNKSVDCSPVLSRLSAMLILGNNIRQIENVIPTGQLLDVKKEIYRFPSLAVDVLSACCSITIPSVWGMIEEFHKTQRISREDAHHLTVLISISAELRLRTYIANGGQIDRLSPLTEMKIQLDKHDPIYSQPSNDKCVCDVSHVVNCNDNSGLRAELDLLKDVVRQLLQAGSNFSSAGCSQGPPGIPGRDGAVGPPGPPGAMGRDGRDGLSGSPGTPGPAGPKGSDGRDGVDGVVSSPLVAFTLTRSTDLGPVSSSAYLTVTFDHVLTDVGGSFTDVTNPSVFNCQHPGVYQFSFSALSQRERSAFMKLMKNGQFQLAMWAGQSSNYGSGSNTAVLELEQGDRVWLAIGSPDRYALHSNTNRYISFTGVLLYST
;
A
#
# COMPACT_ATOMS: atom_id res chain seq x y z
N MET A 1 2.31 12.66 10.59
CA MET A 1 1.69 14.01 10.54
C MET A 1 0.72 14.26 11.69
N LEU A 2 -0.43 13.57 11.82
CA LEU A 2 -1.41 13.81 12.93
C LEU A 2 -0.78 13.73 14.34
N ARG A 3 0.05 12.71 14.61
CA ARG A 3 0.79 12.54 15.87
C ARG A 3 1.82 13.65 16.15
N VAL A 4 2.39 14.23 15.09
CA VAL A 4 3.35 15.36 15.17
C VAL A 4 2.60 16.67 15.44
N CYS A 5 1.46 16.87 14.79
CA CYS A 5 0.57 18.01 15.02
C CYS A 5 -0.01 18.02 16.44
N GLU A 6 -0.33 16.86 17.02
CA GLU A 6 -0.77 16.77 18.43
C GLU A 6 0.34 17.11 19.42
N LYS A 7 1.54 16.54 19.24
CA LYS A 7 2.73 16.84 20.07
C LYS A 7 3.13 18.33 20.00
N LEU A 8 2.99 18.97 18.83
CA LEU A 8 3.29 20.40 18.65
C LEU A 8 2.17 21.32 19.17
N ARG A 9 0.91 20.90 19.10
CA ARG A 9 -0.24 21.71 19.54
C ARG A 9 -0.13 22.13 21.01
N GLU A 10 0.38 21.26 21.88
CA GLU A 10 0.62 21.59 23.30
C GLU A 10 1.77 22.59 23.51
N ALA A 11 2.85 22.47 22.72
CA ALA A 11 3.97 23.41 22.77
C ALA A 11 3.57 24.79 22.20
N ASP A 12 2.84 24.80 21.09
CA ASP A 12 2.32 25.99 20.41
C ASP A 12 1.24 26.71 21.24
N ALA A 13 0.40 25.97 21.95
CA ALA A 13 -0.57 26.53 22.90
C ALA A 13 0.14 27.25 24.05
N LYS A 14 1.22 26.69 24.59
CA LYS A 14 2.01 27.34 25.66
C LYS A 14 2.78 28.56 25.14
N GLY A 15 3.24 28.54 23.89
CA GLY A 15 3.93 29.68 23.26
C GLY A 15 3.03 30.90 23.06
N ARG A 16 1.76 30.69 22.65
CA ARG A 16 0.77 31.75 22.46
C ARG A 16 0.38 32.49 23.74
N TRP A 17 0.48 31.84 24.90
CA TRP A 17 0.04 32.39 26.19
C TRP A 17 1.18 32.93 27.07
N TYR A 18 2.42 32.44 26.91
CA TYR A 18 3.51 32.73 27.85
C TYR A 18 4.83 33.21 27.23
N GLY A 19 4.88 33.47 25.92
CA GLY A 19 6.01 34.11 25.23
C GLY A 19 7.10 33.16 24.72
N LEU A 20 8.00 33.71 23.88
CA LEU A 20 8.98 32.97 23.07
C LEU A 20 9.96 32.09 23.89
N ALA A 21 10.31 32.49 25.12
CA ALA A 21 11.20 31.72 25.99
C ALA A 21 10.57 30.42 26.52
N ARG A 22 9.25 30.44 26.77
CA ARG A 22 8.49 29.25 27.19
C ARG A 22 8.18 28.33 26.01
N ALA A 23 7.95 28.90 24.82
CA ALA A 23 7.85 28.14 23.57
C ALA A 23 9.13 27.35 23.28
N GLU A 24 10.30 28.01 23.33
CA GLU A 24 11.61 27.37 23.13
C GLU A 24 11.84 26.21 24.11
N THR A 25 11.52 26.40 25.38
CA THR A 25 11.65 25.34 26.40
C THR A 25 10.71 24.16 26.13
N GLY A 26 9.50 24.43 25.62
CA GLY A 26 8.56 23.41 25.17
C GLY A 26 9.09 22.61 23.99
N TYR A 27 9.55 23.28 22.93
CA TYR A 27 10.11 22.61 21.75
C TYR A 27 11.37 21.80 22.08
N LEU A 28 12.26 22.29 22.95
CA LEU A 28 13.44 21.53 23.38
C LEU A 28 13.07 20.21 24.07
N ARG A 29 12.01 20.21 24.89
CA ARG A 29 11.55 19.00 25.58
C ARG A 29 10.99 17.98 24.59
N VAL A 30 10.12 18.45 23.68
CA VAL A 30 9.52 17.60 22.66
C VAL A 30 10.57 17.12 21.65
N LEU A 31 11.63 17.90 21.38
CA LEU A 31 12.74 17.50 20.50
C LEU A 31 13.50 16.31 21.08
N VAL A 32 13.81 16.35 22.38
CA VAL A 32 14.45 15.22 23.06
C VAL A 32 13.55 13.98 23.01
N ASP A 33 12.25 14.13 23.23
CA ASP A 33 11.30 13.01 23.12
C ASP A 33 11.21 12.46 21.69
N ALA A 34 11.16 13.32 20.67
CA ALA A 34 11.15 12.90 19.28
C ALA A 34 12.43 12.13 18.90
N MET A 35 13.59 12.60 19.34
CA MET A 35 14.87 11.92 19.13
C MET A 35 14.94 10.58 19.88
N ALA A 36 14.39 10.51 21.08
CA ALA A 36 14.33 9.26 21.85
C ALA A 36 13.30 8.26 21.30
N ASP A 37 12.23 8.74 20.66
CA ASP A 37 11.21 7.93 19.97
C ASP A 37 11.62 7.55 18.54
N MET A 38 12.79 8.00 18.05
CA MET A 38 13.26 7.85 16.66
C MET A 38 12.29 8.45 15.62
N ASP A 39 11.51 9.46 16.01
CA ASP A 39 10.54 10.16 15.15
C ASP A 39 11.25 11.28 14.36
N ARG A 40 11.82 10.90 13.21
CA ARG A 40 12.60 11.82 12.37
C ARG A 40 11.77 12.96 11.79
N LEU A 41 10.49 12.72 11.51
CA LEU A 41 9.59 13.75 10.97
C LEU A 41 9.25 14.79 12.04
N ALA A 42 9.02 14.37 13.28
CA ALA A 42 8.90 15.28 14.41
C ALA A 42 10.21 16.03 14.71
N GLU A 43 11.36 15.37 14.65
CA GLU A 43 12.68 15.99 14.86
C GLU A 43 12.91 17.16 13.89
N VAL A 44 12.67 16.96 12.58
CA VAL A 44 12.83 17.99 11.54
C VAL A 44 11.86 19.15 11.78
N GLU A 45 10.60 18.86 12.11
CA GLU A 45 9.59 19.89 12.37
C GLU A 45 9.90 20.72 13.63
N LEU A 46 10.48 20.09 14.66
CA LEU A 46 10.90 20.75 15.89
C LEU A 46 12.17 21.60 15.70
N LEU A 47 13.12 21.15 14.88
CA LEU A 47 14.27 21.97 14.48
C LEU A 47 13.83 23.19 13.67
N LYS A 48 12.88 23.02 12.73
CA LYS A 48 12.25 24.14 12.01
C LYS A 48 11.56 25.12 12.97
N SER A 49 10.77 24.61 13.91
CA SER A 49 10.05 25.43 14.90
C SER A 49 11.00 26.18 15.84
N LEU A 50 12.12 25.56 16.24
CA LEU A 50 13.18 26.24 16.99
C LEU A 50 13.87 27.31 16.15
N GLY A 51 14.03 27.08 14.84
CA GLY A 51 14.47 28.08 13.86
C GLY A 51 13.52 29.28 13.86
N ASP A 52 12.21 29.05 13.76
CA ASP A 52 11.18 30.10 13.75
C ASP A 52 11.19 30.93 15.04
N VAL A 53 11.36 30.29 16.20
CA VAL A 53 11.49 31.01 17.48
C VAL A 53 12.73 31.91 17.49
N ASN A 54 13.86 31.46 16.94
CA ASN A 54 15.08 32.26 16.86
C ASN A 54 14.98 33.36 15.80
N LEU A 55 14.30 33.11 14.68
CA LEU A 55 13.96 34.13 13.68
C LEU A 55 13.13 35.26 14.31
N GLU A 56 12.07 34.92 15.04
CA GLU A 56 11.24 35.93 15.71
C GLU A 56 11.97 36.68 16.83
N LYS A 57 12.82 35.99 17.62
CA LYS A 57 13.71 36.66 18.58
C LYS A 57 14.67 37.63 17.88
N GLY A 58 15.25 37.24 16.73
CA GLY A 58 16.11 38.08 15.91
C GLY A 58 15.36 39.30 15.36
N ARG A 59 14.11 39.13 14.90
CA ARG A 59 13.25 40.22 14.42
C ARG A 59 12.89 41.22 15.51
N LEU A 60 12.49 40.75 16.69
CA LEU A 60 12.09 41.60 17.82
C LEU A 60 13.29 42.33 18.45
N GLY A 61 14.44 41.65 18.56
CA GLY A 61 15.65 42.19 19.18
C GLY A 61 16.63 42.87 18.23
N LYS A 62 16.43 42.74 16.89
CA LYS A 62 17.44 43.04 15.85
C LYS A 62 18.78 42.36 16.13
N ASP A 63 18.73 41.14 16.67
CA ASP A 63 19.89 40.38 17.12
C ASP A 63 20.40 39.46 16.00
N ILE A 64 21.57 39.81 15.45
CA ILE A 64 22.25 39.07 14.37
C ILE A 64 22.58 37.63 14.79
N GLU A 65 22.93 37.41 16.06
CA GLU A 65 23.27 36.08 16.57
C GLU A 65 22.06 35.15 16.51
N LYS A 66 20.85 35.68 16.74
CA LYS A 66 19.60 34.89 16.65
C LYS A 66 19.21 34.57 15.21
N PHE A 67 19.48 35.47 14.26
CA PHE A 67 19.31 35.16 12.84
C PHE A 67 20.27 34.03 12.40
N ASN A 68 21.55 34.12 12.75
CA ASN A 68 22.52 33.07 12.45
C ASN A 68 22.14 31.73 13.08
N ARG A 69 21.65 31.76 14.34
CA ARG A 69 21.14 30.56 15.01
C ARG A 69 19.94 29.95 14.28
N ALA A 70 19.03 30.77 13.76
CA ALA A 70 17.88 30.30 12.98
C ALA A 70 18.33 29.63 11.66
N LEU A 71 19.29 30.24 10.95
CA LEU A 71 19.87 29.67 9.72
C LEU A 71 20.51 28.30 9.96
N SER A 72 21.35 28.16 10.99
CA SER A 72 21.96 26.86 11.34
C SER A 72 20.92 25.80 11.68
N LEU A 73 19.82 26.17 12.35
CA LEU A 73 18.72 25.27 12.68
C LEU A 73 17.92 24.82 11.46
N TYR A 74 17.64 25.74 10.52
CA TYR A 74 17.00 25.40 9.26
C TYR A 74 17.90 24.49 8.41
N MET A 75 19.20 24.78 8.31
CA MET A 75 20.15 23.89 7.62
C MET A 75 20.21 22.51 8.26
N ALA A 76 20.28 22.42 9.59
CA ALA A 76 20.25 21.14 10.29
C ALA A 76 18.93 20.39 10.04
N ALA A 77 17.81 21.09 9.95
CA ALA A 77 16.52 20.51 9.60
C ALA A 77 16.50 19.99 8.16
N VAL A 78 17.05 20.73 7.18
CA VAL A 78 17.18 20.30 5.77
C VAL A 78 18.06 19.05 5.67
N VAL A 79 19.25 19.06 6.28
CA VAL A 79 20.19 17.91 6.25
C VAL A 79 19.58 16.67 6.90
N ARG A 80 18.69 16.84 7.87
CA ARG A 80 18.02 15.74 8.58
C ARG A 80 16.69 15.35 7.94
N CYS A 81 16.23 16.06 6.91
CA CYS A 81 14.98 15.82 6.20
C CYS A 81 15.12 14.69 5.18
N ASP A 82 14.26 13.68 5.27
CA ASP A 82 14.16 12.61 4.25
C ASP A 82 13.05 12.91 3.21
N HIS A 83 12.26 13.97 3.42
CA HIS A 83 11.12 14.34 2.59
C HIS A 83 11.40 15.64 1.82
N ARG A 84 11.39 15.57 0.49
CA ARG A 84 11.71 16.71 -0.39
C ARG A 84 10.76 17.90 -0.13
N ASP A 85 9.45 17.67 -0.02
CA ASP A 85 8.44 18.74 0.20
C ASP A 85 8.63 19.48 1.53
N GLN A 86 9.02 18.76 2.60
CA GLN A 86 9.34 19.37 3.89
C GLN A 86 10.66 20.15 3.80
N GLY A 87 11.61 19.70 2.97
CA GLY A 87 12.85 20.40 2.63
C GLY A 87 12.60 21.74 1.93
N GLU A 88 11.78 21.77 0.88
CA GLU A 88 11.44 23.00 0.13
C GLU A 88 10.80 24.08 1.02
N GLY A 89 9.89 23.67 1.93
CA GLY A 89 9.29 24.58 2.90
C GLY A 89 10.29 25.13 3.94
N ILE A 90 11.37 24.41 4.24
CA ILE A 90 12.44 24.87 5.13
C ILE A 90 13.45 25.74 4.37
N GLU A 91 13.76 25.41 3.12
CA GLU A 91 14.61 26.22 2.23
C GLU A 91 14.02 27.61 2.01
N HIS A 92 12.70 27.71 1.78
CA HIS A 92 12.02 29.00 1.72
C HIS A 92 12.18 29.83 3.00
N ARG A 93 12.17 29.19 4.19
CA ARG A 93 12.38 29.87 5.47
C ARG A 93 13.83 30.29 5.66
N TYR A 94 14.77 29.46 5.19
CA TYR A 94 16.19 29.78 5.16
C TYR A 94 16.44 31.03 4.31
N GLU A 95 15.99 31.04 3.06
CA GLU A 95 16.14 32.20 2.16
C GLU A 95 15.46 33.45 2.70
N TYR A 96 14.26 33.32 3.27
CA TYR A 96 13.56 34.44 3.88
C TYR A 96 14.35 35.03 5.05
N THR A 97 14.96 34.18 5.87
CA THR A 97 15.80 34.57 7.00
C THR A 97 17.08 35.27 6.54
N GLU A 98 17.73 34.78 5.48
CA GLU A 98 18.88 35.46 4.86
C GLU A 98 18.54 36.85 4.35
N ARG A 99 17.41 37.01 3.64
CA ARG A 99 16.95 38.32 3.15
C ARG A 99 16.68 39.31 4.28
N LEU A 100 16.14 38.83 5.41
CA LEU A 100 15.94 39.66 6.59
C LEU A 100 17.26 40.05 7.25
N LEU A 101 18.21 39.12 7.37
CA LEU A 101 19.54 39.39 7.91
C LEU A 101 20.27 40.46 7.08
N GLN A 102 20.20 40.38 5.75
CA GLN A 102 20.77 41.40 4.85
C GLN A 102 20.18 42.80 5.06
N ARG A 103 18.88 42.91 5.37
CA ARG A 103 18.20 44.18 5.69
C ARG A 103 18.58 44.76 7.05
N VAL A 104 18.94 43.91 8.01
CA VAL A 104 19.37 44.33 9.35
C VAL A 104 20.84 44.76 9.32
N SER A 105 21.70 44.04 8.58
CA SER A 105 23.11 44.40 8.38
C SER A 105 23.32 45.70 7.58
N SER A 106 22.38 46.06 6.70
CA SER A 106 22.46 47.28 5.86
C SER A 106 22.02 48.58 6.57
N LYS A 107 21.66 48.55 7.86
CA LYS A 107 21.20 49.72 8.65
C LYS A 107 21.96 50.00 9.96
N GLY A 108 23.09 49.34 10.22
CA GLY A 108 23.92 49.57 11.40
C GLY A 108 25.20 50.35 11.08
N PRO A 109 25.73 51.21 11.99
CA PRO A 109 27.04 51.82 11.79
C PRO A 109 28.13 50.72 11.78
N LEU A 110 29.07 50.82 10.84
CA LEU A 110 30.34 50.09 10.91
C LEU A 110 30.99 50.36 12.28
N GLY A 111 31.18 49.32 13.09
CA GLY A 111 31.95 49.46 14.32
C GLY A 111 31.76 48.36 15.34
N LYS A 112 32.32 47.18 15.06
CA LYS A 112 33.35 46.51 15.87
C LYS A 112 33.54 45.09 15.35
N GLU A 113 34.73 44.81 14.82
CA GLU A 113 35.27 43.46 14.83
C GLU A 113 35.11 42.90 16.24
N GLN A 114 34.40 41.79 16.36
CA GLN A 114 34.51 40.90 17.52
C GLN A 114 34.85 39.52 17.01
N SER A 115 36.14 39.24 17.17
CA SER A 115 36.83 37.96 17.20
C SER A 115 36.32 36.92 16.20
N THR A 116 37.16 36.67 15.20
CA THR A 116 37.57 35.29 14.88
C THR A 116 37.97 34.60 16.19
N ASP A 117 36.99 34.12 16.95
CA ASP A 117 37.26 33.09 17.93
C ASP A 117 37.59 31.89 17.06
N ASP A 118 38.86 31.52 17.12
CA ASP A 118 39.45 30.48 16.30
C ASP A 118 38.50 29.29 16.16
N LYS A 119 38.56 28.60 15.02
CA LYS A 119 38.28 27.16 14.98
C LYS A 119 39.30 26.43 15.86
N GLU A 120 39.47 26.83 17.11
CA GLU A 120 40.07 26.06 18.17
C GLU A 120 39.21 24.81 18.27
N THR A 121 39.83 23.69 17.88
CA THR A 121 39.32 22.36 18.16
C THR A 121 38.87 22.35 19.62
N THR A 122 37.56 22.32 19.87
CA THR A 122 37.01 22.39 21.23
C THR A 122 37.60 21.21 22.00
N SER A 123 38.51 21.50 22.92
CA SER A 123 39.22 20.47 23.64
C SER A 123 38.23 19.71 24.53
N PRO A 124 38.46 18.42 24.81
CA PRO A 124 37.61 17.66 25.72
C PRO A 124 37.40 18.36 27.08
N ALA A 125 38.41 19.11 27.55
CA ALA A 125 38.33 19.89 28.77
C ALA A 125 37.36 21.09 28.67
N LYS A 126 37.31 21.78 27.53
CA LYS A 126 36.36 22.87 27.28
C LYS A 126 34.92 22.34 27.18
N VAL A 127 34.72 21.21 26.50
CA VAL A 127 33.39 20.56 26.44
C VAL A 127 32.97 20.13 27.85
N ALA A 128 33.78 19.35 28.57
CA ALA A 128 33.47 18.92 29.93
C ALA A 128 33.17 20.08 30.87
N ALA A 129 33.86 21.22 30.72
CA ALA A 129 33.62 22.42 31.52
C ALA A 129 32.18 22.97 31.38
N MET A 130 31.56 22.82 30.20
CA MET A 130 30.18 23.27 29.92
C MET A 130 29.13 22.41 30.63
N PHE A 131 29.43 21.14 30.90
CA PHE A 131 28.51 20.21 31.57
C PHE A 131 28.60 20.25 33.10
N ARG A 132 29.74 20.72 33.66
CA ARG A 132 30.01 20.72 35.12
C ARG A 132 28.89 21.26 36.00
N ASP A 133 28.23 22.36 35.62
CA ASP A 133 27.16 22.94 36.42
C ASP A 133 25.88 22.08 36.41
N LEU A 134 25.54 21.55 35.23
CA LEU A 134 24.39 20.65 35.06
C LEU A 134 24.64 19.30 35.75
N ASP A 135 25.85 18.76 35.64
CA ASP A 135 26.23 17.50 36.30
C ASP A 135 26.21 17.64 37.82
N LYS A 136 26.67 18.79 38.35
CA LYS A 136 26.55 19.11 39.78
C LYS A 136 25.10 19.21 40.22
N LYS A 137 24.23 19.87 39.43
CA LYS A 137 22.80 19.97 39.70
C LYS A 137 22.12 18.59 39.67
N LEU A 138 22.50 17.73 38.73
CA LEU A 138 22.00 16.36 38.64
C LEU A 138 22.46 15.49 39.83
N ALA A 139 23.71 15.65 40.26
CA ALA A 139 24.27 14.97 41.42
C ALA A 139 23.64 15.44 42.74
N ALA A 140 23.25 16.72 42.83
CA ALA A 140 22.58 17.31 43.99
C ALA A 140 21.07 17.00 44.08
N GLY A 141 20.52 16.19 43.17
CA GLY A 141 19.10 15.86 43.16
C GLY A 141 18.19 16.99 42.66
N GLY A 142 18.74 17.91 41.84
CA GLY A 142 17.98 19.01 41.24
C GLY A 142 16.85 18.52 40.33
N ASN A 143 15.90 19.42 40.02
CA ASN A 143 14.74 19.10 39.19
C ASN A 143 15.15 18.50 37.83
N THR A 144 14.83 17.23 37.61
CA THR A 144 15.13 16.43 36.41
C THR A 144 14.70 17.14 35.12
N ASP A 145 13.57 17.83 35.14
CA ASP A 145 13.07 18.58 33.98
C ASP A 145 13.95 19.78 33.63
N SER A 146 14.52 20.46 34.64
CA SER A 146 15.42 21.59 34.42
C SER A 146 16.77 21.12 33.88
N VAL A 147 17.25 19.95 34.33
CA VAL A 147 18.50 19.35 33.85
C VAL A 147 18.32 18.84 32.41
N LEU A 148 17.19 18.20 32.10
CA LEU A 148 16.84 17.75 30.74
C LEU A 148 16.86 18.91 29.75
N VAL A 149 16.18 20.02 30.08
CA VAL A 149 16.20 21.23 29.23
C VAL A 149 17.62 21.80 29.12
N GLY A 150 18.42 21.74 30.20
CA GLY A 150 19.82 22.16 30.19
C GLY A 150 20.68 21.38 29.18
N TYR A 151 20.62 20.05 29.20
CA TYR A 151 21.34 19.23 28.23
C TYR A 151 20.78 19.39 26.80
N ALA A 152 19.45 19.54 26.64
CA ALA A 152 18.84 19.81 25.34
C ALA A 152 19.34 21.13 24.73
N ARG A 153 19.58 22.16 25.55
CA ARG A 153 20.19 23.42 25.10
C ARG A 153 21.63 23.23 24.62
N LEU A 154 22.43 22.44 25.34
CA LEU A 154 23.80 22.12 24.92
C LEU A 154 23.85 21.29 23.63
N MET A 155 22.88 20.39 23.44
CA MET A 155 22.72 19.64 22.19
C MET A 155 22.44 20.58 21.01
N VAL A 156 21.46 21.49 21.15
CA VAL A 156 21.17 22.49 20.12
C VAL A 156 22.34 23.44 19.90
N GLU A 157 23.10 23.77 20.95
CA GLU A 157 24.33 24.56 20.82
C GLU A 157 25.39 23.85 19.99
N GLY A 158 25.54 22.53 20.17
CA GLY A 158 26.39 21.68 19.33
C GLY A 158 25.98 21.74 17.87
N ILE A 159 24.68 21.61 17.58
CA ILE A 159 24.12 21.69 16.23
C ILE A 159 24.38 23.05 15.58
N VAL A 160 24.11 24.14 16.31
CA VAL A 160 24.24 25.51 15.80
C VAL A 160 25.69 25.86 15.47
N LYS A 161 26.64 25.33 16.25
CA LYS A 161 28.08 25.55 16.10
C LYS A 161 28.79 24.50 15.25
N ASP A 162 28.05 23.53 14.70
CA ASP A 162 28.61 22.39 13.96
C ASP A 162 29.71 21.64 14.77
N ASN A 163 29.45 21.46 16.06
CA ASN A 163 30.38 20.86 17.01
C ASN A 163 29.90 19.47 17.42
N ASP A 164 30.27 18.46 16.61
CA ASP A 164 29.91 17.05 16.83
C ASP A 164 30.28 16.56 18.23
N ARG A 165 31.41 17.01 18.79
CA ARG A 165 31.83 16.59 20.14
C ARG A 165 30.88 17.08 21.22
N LEU A 166 30.43 18.33 21.11
CA LEU A 166 29.46 18.91 22.05
C LEU A 166 28.07 18.27 21.87
N GLU A 167 27.64 18.03 20.63
CA GLU A 167 26.37 17.38 20.33
C GLU A 167 26.34 15.94 20.86
N VAL A 168 27.37 15.14 20.57
CA VAL A 168 27.49 13.75 21.04
C VAL A 168 27.50 13.68 22.56
N GLU A 169 28.26 14.55 23.24
CA GLU A 169 28.32 14.58 24.71
C GLU A 169 26.97 14.95 25.34
N ALA A 170 26.22 15.87 24.72
CA ALA A 170 24.89 16.27 25.16
C ALA A 170 23.85 15.16 24.99
N ILE A 171 23.83 14.49 23.83
CA ILE A 171 22.92 13.36 23.57
C ILE A 171 23.23 12.20 24.52
N LYS A 172 24.51 11.91 24.76
CA LYS A 172 24.95 10.90 25.73
C LYS A 172 24.48 11.23 27.15
N SER A 173 24.61 12.50 27.57
CA SER A 173 24.16 12.95 28.90
C SER A 173 22.64 12.89 29.07
N LEU A 174 21.88 13.16 28.00
CA LEU A 174 20.44 12.92 27.97
C LEU A 174 20.10 11.42 28.10
N GLY A 175 20.84 10.55 27.42
CA GLY A 175 20.71 9.09 27.60
C GLY A 175 20.97 8.65 29.03
N ASP A 176 22.02 9.18 29.67
CA ASP A 176 22.36 8.90 31.08
C ASP A 176 21.23 9.34 32.04
N LEU A 177 20.54 10.45 31.74
CA LEU A 177 19.38 10.93 32.49
C LEU A 177 18.19 9.96 32.40
N TYR A 178 17.87 9.48 31.19
CA TYR A 178 16.80 8.49 30.97
C TYR A 178 17.14 7.13 31.57
N LEU A 179 18.42 6.71 31.50
CA LEU A 179 18.90 5.49 32.15
C LEU A 179 18.71 5.57 33.67
N LYS A 180 19.11 6.69 34.29
CA LYS A 180 18.90 6.92 35.73
C LYS A 180 17.41 6.88 36.08
N ARG A 181 16.56 7.59 35.32
CA ARG A 181 15.11 7.61 35.55
C ARG A 181 14.48 6.22 35.41
N GLY A 182 14.83 5.47 34.37
CA GLY A 182 14.32 4.11 34.16
C GLY A 182 14.81 3.12 35.22
N THR A 183 16.01 3.31 35.75
CA THR A 183 16.56 2.49 36.84
C THR A 183 15.87 2.78 38.18
N GLU A 184 15.63 4.06 38.49
CA GLU A 184 14.97 4.49 39.73
C GLU A 184 13.47 4.16 39.74
N THR A 185 12.79 4.33 38.60
CA THR A 185 11.34 4.10 38.47
C THR A 185 10.97 2.66 38.12
N GLY A 186 11.93 1.88 37.57
CA GLY A 186 11.65 0.57 37.00
C GLY A 186 10.81 0.62 35.70
N ASP A 187 10.72 1.77 35.04
CA ASP A 187 10.07 1.93 33.74
C ASP A 187 11.01 1.52 32.61
N THR A 188 10.63 0.46 31.89
CA THR A 188 11.38 -0.05 30.74
C THR A 188 11.27 0.85 29.51
N ARG A 189 10.28 1.76 29.46
CA ARG A 189 10.14 2.75 28.39
C ARG A 189 11.28 3.76 28.43
N ASP A 190 11.64 4.23 29.63
CA ASP A 190 12.77 5.15 29.81
C ASP A 190 14.12 4.52 29.45
N LEU A 191 14.30 3.23 29.76
CA LEU A 191 15.49 2.48 29.31
C LEU A 191 15.54 2.33 27.80
N THR A 192 14.39 2.27 27.13
CA THR A 192 14.31 2.19 25.67
C THR A 192 14.66 3.54 25.03
N LYS A 193 14.17 4.65 25.62
CA LYS A 193 14.56 6.02 25.26
C LYS A 193 16.07 6.27 25.44
N ALA A 194 16.65 5.77 26.54
CA ALA A 194 18.09 5.85 26.78
C ALA A 194 18.90 5.15 25.67
N SER A 195 18.52 3.92 25.31
CA SER A 195 19.17 3.18 24.22
C SER A 195 19.07 3.89 22.86
N ALA A 196 17.93 4.49 22.54
CA ALA A 196 17.76 5.25 21.30
C ALA A 196 18.70 6.47 21.25
N LEU A 197 18.81 7.23 22.34
CA LEU A 197 19.73 8.36 22.44
C LEU A 197 21.20 7.92 22.33
N TYR A 198 21.59 6.81 22.96
CA TYR A 198 22.95 6.30 22.80
C TYR A 198 23.26 5.88 21.36
N ASN A 199 22.34 5.19 20.67
CA ASN A 199 22.49 4.87 19.25
C ASN A 199 22.62 6.14 18.38
N ARG A 200 21.87 7.20 18.70
CA ARG A 200 21.98 8.49 18.01
C ARG A 200 23.34 9.14 18.23
N SER A 201 23.87 9.09 19.46
CA SER A 201 25.22 9.58 19.78
C SER A 201 26.31 8.75 19.08
N LEU A 202 26.10 7.45 18.89
CA LEU A 202 27.03 6.55 18.20
C LEU A 202 27.15 6.91 16.72
N ALA A 203 26.03 7.21 16.06
CA ALA A 203 26.00 7.59 14.65
C ALA A 203 26.76 8.91 14.35
N ARG A 204 26.97 9.75 15.37
CA ARG A 204 27.69 11.04 15.28
C ARG A 204 29.09 10.99 15.91
N CYS A 205 29.48 9.86 16.49
CA CYS A 205 30.76 9.72 17.19
C CYS A 205 31.85 9.20 16.26
N HIS A 206 32.73 10.10 15.81
CA HIS A 206 33.88 9.76 14.97
C HIS A 206 35.15 9.36 15.74
N ASN A 207 35.08 9.30 17.09
CA ASN A 207 36.20 8.91 17.95
C ASN A 207 36.05 7.48 18.48
N VAL A 208 37.02 6.61 18.18
CA VAL A 208 37.07 5.20 18.62
C VAL A 208 36.88 5.04 20.14
N GLN A 209 37.51 5.91 20.95
CA GLN A 209 37.36 5.85 22.41
C GLN A 209 35.94 6.23 22.86
N GLY A 210 35.31 7.21 22.20
CA GLY A 210 33.93 7.59 22.44
C GLY A 210 32.93 6.49 22.05
N THR A 211 33.19 5.82 20.93
CA THR A 211 32.38 4.69 20.44
C THR A 211 32.34 3.55 21.44
N VAL A 212 33.49 3.14 22.00
CA VAL A 212 33.56 2.10 23.05
C VAL A 212 32.75 2.49 24.29
N VAL A 213 32.86 3.75 24.70
CA VAL A 213 32.18 4.31 25.87
C VAL A 213 30.66 4.33 25.69
N ILE A 214 30.16 4.57 24.48
CA ILE A 214 28.73 4.54 24.15
C ILE A 214 28.21 3.10 24.06
N VAL A 215 28.96 2.19 23.42
CA VAL A 215 28.62 0.77 23.35
C VAL A 215 28.53 0.14 24.74
N HIS A 216 29.43 0.49 25.65
CA HIS A 216 29.37 0.04 27.04
C HIS A 216 28.07 0.50 27.74
N ARG A 217 27.63 1.75 27.52
CA ARG A 217 26.35 2.26 28.06
C ARG A 217 25.14 1.53 27.49
N LEU A 218 25.16 1.18 26.20
CA LEU A 218 24.10 0.38 25.55
C LEU A 218 23.98 -1.01 26.17
N LEU A 219 25.11 -1.72 26.34
CA LEU A 219 25.14 -3.05 26.98
C LEU A 219 24.69 -2.98 28.44
N HIS A 220 25.13 -1.96 29.18
CA HIS A 220 24.73 -1.72 30.56
C HIS A 220 23.21 -1.47 30.69
N THR A 221 22.65 -0.65 29.79
CA THR A 221 21.21 -0.35 29.74
C THR A 221 20.39 -1.61 29.41
N ALA A 222 20.86 -2.43 28.47
CA ALA A 222 20.22 -3.71 28.14
C ALA A 222 20.21 -4.68 29.34
N LYS A 223 21.34 -4.77 30.07
CA LYS A 223 21.45 -5.59 31.29
C LYS A 223 20.44 -5.15 32.36
N ILE A 224 20.37 -3.86 32.67
CA ILE A 224 19.41 -3.32 33.65
C ILE A 224 17.96 -3.59 33.22
N ARG A 225 17.65 -3.42 31.93
CA ARG A 225 16.32 -3.72 31.40
C ARG A 225 15.95 -5.20 31.61
N GLN A 226 16.88 -6.12 31.36
CA GLN A 226 16.65 -7.55 31.55
C GLN A 226 16.49 -7.92 33.03
N GLU A 227 17.25 -7.29 33.93
CA GLU A 227 17.10 -7.46 35.38
C GLU A 227 15.72 -6.99 35.87
N ILE A 228 15.25 -5.83 35.41
CA ILE A 228 13.92 -5.29 35.76
C ILE A 228 12.78 -6.17 35.23
N VAL A 229 12.89 -6.63 33.97
CA VAL A 229 11.89 -7.54 33.37
C VAL A 229 11.84 -8.85 34.15
N THR A 230 13.01 -9.44 34.44
CA THR A 230 13.10 -10.69 35.21
C THR A 230 12.54 -10.53 36.63
N ALA A 231 12.77 -9.38 37.28
CA ALA A 231 12.22 -9.08 38.60
C ALA A 231 10.69 -8.86 38.57
N LYS A 232 10.15 -8.21 37.53
CA LYS A 232 8.68 -8.06 37.32
C LYS A 232 8.01 -9.40 37.05
N THR A 233 8.61 -10.27 36.23
CA THR A 233 8.10 -11.63 35.97
C THR A 233 8.13 -12.49 37.24
N LYS A 234 9.20 -12.42 38.03
CA LYS A 234 9.28 -13.12 39.33
C LYS A 234 8.29 -12.59 40.36
N ARG A 235 8.02 -11.27 40.40
CA ARG A 235 6.98 -10.68 41.27
C ARG A 235 5.57 -11.07 40.81
N SER A 236 5.26 -11.00 39.51
CA SER A 236 3.97 -11.43 38.95
C SER A 236 3.67 -12.90 39.21
N ALA A 237 4.67 -13.78 39.05
CA ALA A 237 4.58 -15.19 39.40
C ALA A 237 4.39 -15.43 40.91
N ARG A 238 4.89 -14.52 41.77
CA ARG A 238 4.71 -14.58 43.24
C ARG A 238 3.33 -14.06 43.66
N THR A 239 2.79 -13.05 42.98
CA THR A 239 1.43 -12.52 43.19
C THR A 239 0.36 -13.50 42.71
N GLN A 240 0.57 -14.17 41.57
CA GLN A 240 -0.28 -15.28 41.12
C GLN A 240 -0.20 -16.50 42.06
N ARG A 241 0.99 -16.82 42.61
CA ARG A 241 1.13 -17.87 43.63
C ARG A 241 0.43 -17.53 44.95
N GLN A 242 0.28 -16.26 45.34
CA GLN A 242 -0.46 -15.90 46.55
C GLN A 242 -1.98 -16.01 46.39
N GLN A 243 -2.53 -15.89 45.18
CA GLN A 243 -3.95 -16.15 44.91
C GLN A 243 -4.26 -17.66 44.78
N HIS A 244 -3.27 -18.51 44.53
CA HIS A 244 -3.43 -19.96 44.37
C HIS A 244 -3.12 -20.81 45.62
N VAL A 245 -2.87 -20.23 46.81
CA VAL A 245 -2.61 -20.97 48.07
C VAL A 245 -3.89 -21.40 48.80
N ARG A 246 -4.98 -21.65 48.07
CA ARG A 246 -6.11 -22.47 48.53
C ARG A 246 -6.37 -23.60 47.52
N GLY A 247 -5.48 -24.58 47.51
CA GLY A 247 -5.64 -25.79 46.70
C GLY A 247 -4.37 -26.64 46.69
N ARG A 248 -4.35 -27.67 47.52
CA ARG A 248 -3.26 -28.65 47.73
C ARG A 248 -2.71 -29.24 46.41
N LYS A 249 -1.38 -29.19 46.23
CA LYS A 249 -0.39 -30.29 46.34
C LYS A 249 -0.60 -31.50 45.40
N GLY A 250 0.30 -31.61 44.42
CA GLY A 250 0.66 -32.82 43.68
C GLY A 250 1.97 -32.61 42.93
N HIS A 251 2.87 -33.59 42.98
CA HIS A 251 4.31 -33.54 42.70
C HIS A 251 4.76 -33.02 41.31
N PHE A 252 5.88 -32.28 41.31
CA PHE A 252 6.77 -32.09 40.16
C PHE A 252 7.83 -33.19 40.13
N SER A 253 8.14 -33.70 38.93
CA SER A 253 9.47 -34.19 38.54
C SER A 253 9.86 -33.54 37.21
N PRO A 254 11.12 -33.07 37.02
CA PRO A 254 11.48 -32.22 35.89
C PRO A 254 12.32 -32.95 34.82
N PHE A 255 12.24 -32.44 33.58
CA PHE A 255 13.10 -32.67 32.41
C PHE A 255 12.89 -33.96 31.56
N SER A 256 12.04 -33.83 30.54
CA SER A 256 12.20 -34.24 29.13
C SER A 256 10.99 -33.58 28.40
N ASP A 257 10.97 -33.00 27.21
CA ASP A 257 11.80 -33.03 26.01
C ASP A 257 11.62 -31.72 25.22
N LEU A 258 12.57 -31.46 24.32
CA LEU A 258 12.47 -30.45 23.27
C LEU A 258 11.48 -30.90 22.17
N PHE A 259 10.85 -29.90 21.53
CA PHE A 259 10.06 -29.92 20.27
C PHE A 259 8.52 -30.10 20.37
N ASP A 260 7.80 -29.07 19.87
CA ASP A 260 6.34 -28.92 19.57
C ASP A 260 5.33 -28.49 20.68
N ASP A 261 5.35 -27.20 21.11
CA ASP A 261 4.36 -26.60 22.04
C ASP A 261 3.15 -25.91 21.33
N GLY A 262 3.22 -25.67 20.02
CA GLY A 262 2.19 -24.90 19.30
C GLY A 262 0.91 -25.70 19.03
N SER A 263 1.07 -26.94 18.57
CA SER A 263 -0.05 -27.80 18.16
C SER A 263 -0.94 -28.23 19.34
N HIS A 264 -0.33 -28.53 20.49
CA HIS A 264 -1.06 -28.93 21.70
C HIS A 264 -1.92 -27.79 22.26
N ARG A 265 -1.40 -26.56 22.25
CA ARG A 265 -2.13 -25.37 22.73
C ARG A 265 -3.31 -25.03 21.82
N MET A 266 -3.15 -25.20 20.51
CA MET A 266 -4.22 -25.09 19.52
C MET A 266 -5.38 -26.05 19.82
N SER A 267 -5.08 -27.35 19.96
CA SER A 267 -6.11 -28.36 20.26
C SER A 267 -6.86 -28.09 21.56
N MET A 268 -6.18 -27.56 22.58
CA MET A 268 -6.82 -27.18 23.85
C MET A 268 -7.85 -26.04 23.66
N TYR A 269 -7.52 -25.02 22.86
CA TYR A 269 -8.47 -23.94 22.55
C TYR A 269 -9.68 -24.43 21.76
N ILE A 270 -9.48 -25.30 20.76
CA ILE A 270 -10.59 -25.88 19.98
C ILE A 270 -11.52 -26.70 20.88
N GLN A 271 -10.97 -27.58 21.73
CA GLN A 271 -11.79 -28.39 22.65
C GLN A 271 -12.59 -27.52 23.63
N THR A 272 -11.98 -26.43 24.10
CA THR A 272 -12.66 -25.47 24.99
C THR A 272 -13.79 -24.76 24.23
N ALA A 273 -13.55 -24.34 22.98
CA ALA A 273 -14.55 -23.71 22.15
C ALA A 273 -15.75 -24.63 21.86
N ASP A 274 -15.51 -25.91 21.58
CA ASP A 274 -16.57 -26.89 21.35
C ASP A 274 -17.43 -27.10 22.60
N CYS A 275 -16.79 -27.11 23.78
CA CYS A 275 -17.49 -27.17 25.06
C CYS A 275 -18.34 -25.92 25.31
N ASP A 276 -17.83 -24.73 24.98
CA ASP A 276 -18.53 -23.46 25.13
C ASP A 276 -19.72 -23.37 24.17
N LEU A 277 -19.53 -23.76 22.91
CA LEU A 277 -20.60 -23.85 21.92
C LEU A 277 -21.71 -24.82 22.37
N GLY A 278 -21.35 -26.00 22.87
CA GLY A 278 -22.31 -26.98 23.40
C GLY A 278 -23.08 -26.51 24.63
N LYS A 279 -22.52 -25.60 25.44
CA LYS A 279 -23.21 -24.92 26.55
C LYS A 279 -24.01 -23.69 26.10
N GLY A 280 -23.85 -23.28 24.86
CA GLY A 280 -24.45 -22.08 24.29
C GLY A 280 -23.73 -20.77 24.62
N ASP A 281 -22.48 -20.80 25.12
CA ASP A 281 -21.62 -19.63 25.30
C ASP A 281 -20.91 -19.30 23.98
N LEU A 282 -21.58 -18.53 23.12
CA LEU A 282 -21.07 -18.16 21.80
C LEU A 282 -19.85 -17.23 21.88
N ASP A 283 -19.78 -16.38 22.90
CA ASP A 283 -18.69 -15.43 23.07
C ASP A 283 -17.43 -16.11 23.62
N GLY A 284 -17.59 -17.13 24.48
CA GLY A 284 -16.52 -18.07 24.86
C GLY A 284 -15.99 -18.83 23.65
N ALA A 285 -16.87 -19.42 22.85
CA ALA A 285 -16.51 -20.17 21.67
C ALA A 285 -15.74 -19.32 20.65
N GLU A 286 -16.25 -18.13 20.30
CA GLU A 286 -15.59 -17.22 19.36
C GLU A 286 -14.19 -16.79 19.85
N ARG A 287 -14.04 -16.42 21.13
CA ARG A 287 -12.74 -16.02 21.70
C ARG A 287 -11.72 -17.15 21.65
N ASN A 288 -12.12 -18.38 21.97
CA ASN A 288 -11.23 -19.52 21.96
C ASN A 288 -10.82 -19.92 20.52
N LEU A 289 -11.75 -19.86 19.56
CA LEU A 289 -11.45 -20.13 18.15
C LEU A 289 -10.57 -19.03 17.52
N ALA A 290 -10.79 -17.76 17.86
CA ALA A 290 -9.91 -16.68 17.42
C ALA A 290 -8.50 -16.82 18.01
N ALA A 291 -8.38 -17.22 19.29
CA ALA A 291 -7.09 -17.50 19.92
C ALA A 291 -6.37 -18.68 19.26
N ALA A 292 -7.10 -19.74 18.94
CA ALA A 292 -6.62 -20.87 18.15
C ALA A 292 -6.09 -20.41 16.78
N LEU A 293 -6.91 -19.69 16.01
CA LEU A 293 -6.53 -19.16 14.70
C LEU A 293 -5.26 -18.28 14.78
N LYS A 294 -5.16 -17.42 15.79
CA LYS A 294 -4.00 -16.53 15.99
C LYS A 294 -2.69 -17.27 16.26
N LEU A 295 -2.73 -18.52 16.74
CA LEU A 295 -1.52 -19.35 16.93
C LEU A 295 -0.97 -19.91 15.62
N VAL A 296 -1.82 -20.12 14.61
CA VAL A 296 -1.47 -20.78 13.34
C VAL A 296 -1.41 -19.82 12.16
N HIS A 297 -1.95 -18.61 12.31
CA HIS A 297 -2.00 -17.62 11.25
C HIS A 297 -0.64 -16.95 11.01
N ASP A 298 -0.11 -17.14 9.80
CA ASP A 298 1.07 -16.45 9.29
C ASP A 298 0.79 -15.96 7.85
N PRO A 299 0.66 -14.64 7.61
CA PRO A 299 0.39 -14.10 6.29
C PRO A 299 1.43 -14.46 5.22
N GLY A 300 2.69 -14.69 5.62
CA GLY A 300 3.78 -15.06 4.73
C GLY A 300 3.88 -16.57 4.48
N LYS A 301 3.28 -17.39 5.34
CA LYS A 301 3.28 -18.85 5.24
C LYS A 301 2.04 -19.47 5.91
N PRO A 302 0.85 -19.33 5.31
CA PRO A 302 -0.40 -19.76 5.95
C PRO A 302 -0.46 -21.30 6.09
N ASP A 303 -0.73 -21.79 7.30
CA ASP A 303 -1.07 -23.20 7.57
C ASP A 303 -2.54 -23.43 7.18
N LYS A 304 -2.78 -23.55 5.87
CA LYS A 304 -4.13 -23.57 5.27
C LYS A 304 -5.07 -24.57 5.94
N ALA A 305 -4.60 -25.79 6.22
CA ALA A 305 -5.42 -26.84 6.79
C ALA A 305 -5.92 -26.50 8.21
N LYS A 306 -5.05 -25.95 9.07
CA LYS A 306 -5.44 -25.56 10.43
C LYS A 306 -6.26 -24.28 10.47
N GLU A 307 -5.95 -23.33 9.60
CA GLU A 307 -6.78 -22.13 9.44
C GLU A 307 -8.20 -22.50 8.98
N ALA A 308 -8.32 -23.44 8.04
CA ALA A 308 -9.62 -23.88 7.50
C ALA A 308 -10.55 -24.44 8.59
N ASP A 309 -10.06 -25.29 9.49
CA ASP A 309 -10.88 -25.85 10.58
C ASP A 309 -11.36 -24.76 11.55
N CYS A 310 -10.48 -23.84 11.95
CA CYS A 310 -10.84 -22.71 12.82
C CYS A 310 -11.91 -21.81 12.19
N LEU A 311 -11.70 -21.40 10.94
CA LEU A 311 -12.62 -20.54 10.21
C LEU A 311 -13.98 -21.21 10.04
N CYS A 312 -13.98 -22.51 9.75
CA CYS A 312 -15.23 -23.27 9.64
C CYS A 312 -16.01 -23.30 10.96
N ARG A 313 -15.34 -23.57 12.09
CA ARG A 313 -15.99 -23.59 13.41
C ARG A 313 -16.47 -22.20 13.83
N LEU A 314 -15.73 -21.15 13.48
CA LEU A 314 -16.21 -19.77 13.65
C LEU A 314 -17.50 -19.54 12.86
N GLY A 315 -17.60 -20.08 11.64
CA GLY A 315 -18.82 -20.05 10.84
C GLY A 315 -20.01 -20.62 11.60
N ASP A 316 -19.83 -21.80 12.22
CA ASP A 316 -20.88 -22.47 13.01
C ASP A 316 -21.34 -21.59 14.20
N VAL A 317 -20.42 -20.90 14.88
CA VAL A 317 -20.76 -19.93 15.95
C VAL A 317 -21.63 -18.79 15.43
N TYR A 318 -21.31 -18.25 14.25
CA TYR A 318 -22.06 -17.13 13.65
C TYR A 318 -23.43 -17.56 13.11
N VAL A 319 -23.58 -18.80 12.62
CA VAL A 319 -24.90 -19.38 12.29
C VAL A 319 -25.77 -19.47 13.54
N GLU A 320 -25.24 -20.01 14.63
CA GLU A 320 -25.97 -20.10 15.91
C GLU A 320 -26.31 -18.72 16.48
N ARG A 321 -25.41 -17.74 16.32
CA ARG A 321 -25.69 -16.35 16.69
C ARG A 321 -26.84 -15.79 15.86
N GLY A 322 -26.83 -15.99 14.54
CA GLY A 322 -27.90 -15.57 13.63
C GLY A 322 -29.26 -16.19 13.97
N LYS A 323 -29.29 -17.50 14.30
CA LYS A 323 -30.52 -18.18 14.74
C LYS A 323 -31.12 -17.57 16.01
N ARG A 324 -30.27 -17.11 16.95
CA ARG A 324 -30.72 -16.51 18.21
C ARG A 324 -31.17 -15.06 18.06
N THR A 325 -30.53 -14.28 17.20
CA THR A 325 -30.80 -12.84 17.07
C THR A 325 -31.72 -12.48 15.92
N GLY A 326 -31.83 -13.34 14.89
CA GLY A 326 -32.53 -13.02 13.64
C GLY A 326 -31.79 -11.99 12.77
N GLU A 327 -30.54 -11.66 13.09
CA GLU A 327 -29.77 -10.66 12.36
C GLU A 327 -29.15 -11.24 11.08
N GLY A 328 -29.60 -10.78 9.91
CA GLY A 328 -29.07 -11.17 8.60
C GLY A 328 -27.55 -11.04 8.47
N ARG A 329 -26.96 -10.01 9.10
CA ARG A 329 -25.51 -9.79 9.13
C ARG A 329 -24.75 -11.00 9.67
N LYS A 330 -25.27 -11.71 10.69
CA LYS A 330 -24.60 -12.88 11.28
C LYS A 330 -24.50 -14.04 10.30
N PHE A 331 -25.53 -14.25 9.48
CA PHE A 331 -25.50 -15.26 8.42
C PHE A 331 -24.52 -14.91 7.31
N THR A 332 -24.43 -13.63 6.90
CA THR A 332 -23.41 -13.20 5.93
C THR A 332 -21.98 -13.40 6.47
N GLN A 333 -21.74 -13.12 7.76
CA GLN A 333 -20.46 -13.37 8.42
C GLN A 333 -20.13 -14.87 8.46
N ALA A 334 -21.11 -15.73 8.75
CA ALA A 334 -20.93 -17.18 8.68
C ALA A 334 -20.57 -17.66 7.26
N ALA A 335 -21.30 -17.20 6.23
CA ALA A 335 -21.03 -17.56 4.85
C ALA A 335 -19.61 -17.15 4.42
N ALA A 336 -19.14 -15.97 4.81
CA ALA A 336 -17.79 -15.52 4.51
C ALA A 336 -16.71 -16.36 5.21
N LEU A 337 -16.96 -16.78 6.46
CA LEU A 337 -16.08 -17.70 7.20
C LEU A 337 -15.99 -19.07 6.52
N TYR A 338 -17.11 -19.62 6.05
CA TYR A 338 -17.11 -20.88 5.29
C TYR A 338 -16.42 -20.75 3.94
N ASN A 339 -16.62 -19.65 3.21
CA ASN A 339 -15.89 -19.39 1.96
C ASN A 339 -14.38 -19.24 2.20
N ALA A 340 -13.96 -18.53 3.26
CA ALA A 340 -12.56 -18.40 3.64
C ALA A 340 -11.93 -19.76 4.04
N SER A 341 -12.69 -20.62 4.71
CA SER A 341 -12.30 -22.01 5.00
C SER A 341 -12.18 -22.85 3.71
N MET A 342 -13.15 -22.72 2.82
CA MET A 342 -13.20 -23.41 1.52
C MET A 342 -12.03 -23.02 0.60
N ALA A 343 -11.60 -21.75 0.63
CA ALA A 343 -10.41 -21.26 -0.08
C ALA A 343 -9.09 -21.87 0.45
N ARG A 344 -9.10 -22.40 1.67
CA ARG A 344 -7.94 -23.01 2.36
C ARG A 344 -8.01 -24.55 2.39
N THR A 345 -9.01 -25.15 1.75
CA THR A 345 -9.20 -26.61 1.73
C THR A 345 -8.84 -27.19 0.36
N ASP A 346 -7.81 -28.04 0.32
CA ASP A 346 -7.32 -28.67 -0.91
C ASP A 346 -8.06 -29.98 -1.28
N GLY A 347 -9.15 -30.32 -0.58
CA GLY A 347 -9.91 -31.57 -0.73
C GLY A 347 -11.41 -31.38 -1.04
N ASP A 348 -12.23 -32.36 -0.66
CA ASP A 348 -13.68 -32.33 -0.88
C ASP A 348 -14.34 -31.13 -0.16
N LYS A 349 -14.99 -30.27 -0.94
CA LYS A 349 -15.66 -29.04 -0.48
C LYS A 349 -17.13 -29.27 -0.14
N GLN A 350 -17.66 -30.50 -0.28
CA GLN A 350 -19.07 -30.80 -0.07
C GLN A 350 -19.58 -30.42 1.33
N ILE A 351 -18.74 -30.55 2.36
CA ILE A 351 -19.11 -30.16 3.73
C ILE A 351 -19.34 -28.64 3.81
N MET A 352 -18.49 -27.83 3.16
CA MET A 352 -18.66 -26.37 3.16
C MET A 352 -19.88 -25.97 2.34
N ILE A 353 -20.10 -26.60 1.18
CA ILE A 353 -21.30 -26.39 0.36
C ILE A 353 -22.57 -26.66 1.16
N THR A 354 -22.60 -27.77 1.89
CA THR A 354 -23.74 -28.13 2.76
C THR A 354 -23.97 -27.08 3.85
N ARG A 355 -22.89 -26.59 4.49
CA ARG A 355 -22.96 -25.51 5.50
C ARG A 355 -23.44 -24.18 4.91
N LEU A 356 -23.04 -23.85 3.68
CA LEU A 356 -23.52 -22.63 3.00
C LEU A 356 -25.01 -22.71 2.70
N GLN A 357 -25.49 -23.85 2.18
CA GLN A 357 -26.92 -24.06 1.91
C GLN A 357 -27.75 -24.04 3.21
N GLU A 358 -27.25 -24.67 4.27
CA GLU A 358 -27.86 -24.59 5.60
C GLU A 358 -27.91 -23.15 6.11
N THR A 359 -26.84 -22.38 5.93
CA THR A 359 -26.77 -20.96 6.33
C THR A 359 -27.82 -20.13 5.60
N GLU A 360 -27.98 -20.32 4.29
CA GLU A 360 -29.01 -19.65 3.48
C GLU A 360 -30.42 -20.01 3.95
N MET A 361 -30.70 -21.30 4.19
CA MET A 361 -31.98 -21.75 4.73
C MET A 361 -32.26 -21.13 6.12
N GLN A 362 -31.27 -21.10 7.00
CA GLN A 362 -31.43 -20.52 8.33
C GLN A 362 -31.60 -18.99 8.27
N PHE A 363 -30.96 -18.31 7.31
CA PHE A 363 -31.22 -16.89 7.06
C PHE A 363 -32.68 -16.65 6.65
N LEU A 364 -33.18 -17.39 5.66
CA LEU A 364 -34.55 -17.27 5.15
C LEU A 364 -35.58 -17.51 6.27
N ARG A 365 -35.36 -18.56 7.07
CA ARG A 365 -36.25 -18.93 8.17
C ARG A 365 -36.23 -17.93 9.32
N ASN A 366 -35.05 -17.55 9.82
CA ASN A 366 -34.92 -16.79 11.07
C ASN A 366 -34.91 -15.27 10.85
N SER A 367 -34.48 -14.77 9.68
CA SER A 367 -34.41 -13.32 9.38
C SER A 367 -35.57 -12.85 8.50
N CYS A 368 -36.02 -13.69 7.56
CA CYS A 368 -37.07 -13.34 6.60
C CYS A 368 -38.45 -13.91 6.96
N ASN A 369 -38.53 -14.86 7.90
CA ASN A 369 -39.75 -15.61 8.23
C ASN A 369 -40.33 -16.35 7.02
N THR A 370 -39.46 -16.85 6.14
CA THR A 370 -39.85 -17.62 4.95
C THR A 370 -39.36 -19.06 5.09
N ASP A 371 -40.28 -20.03 5.01
CA ASP A 371 -39.96 -21.46 5.00
C ASP A 371 -39.83 -21.97 3.55
N CYS A 372 -38.93 -21.37 2.76
CA CYS A 372 -38.61 -21.84 1.41
C CYS A 372 -37.27 -22.60 1.38
N GLU A 373 -37.16 -23.54 0.44
CA GLU A 373 -35.88 -24.20 0.19
C GLU A 373 -34.91 -23.20 -0.48
N PRO A 374 -33.65 -23.14 -0.03
CA PRO A 374 -32.64 -22.28 -0.63
C PRO A 374 -32.39 -22.69 -2.09
N CYS A 375 -31.84 -21.77 -2.87
CA CYS A 375 -31.43 -22.09 -4.23
C CYS A 375 -30.39 -23.24 -4.22
N PRO A 376 -30.42 -24.16 -5.20
CA PRO A 376 -29.38 -25.15 -5.35
C PRO A 376 -28.01 -24.49 -5.51
N TYR A 377 -26.97 -25.07 -4.90
CA TYR A 377 -25.61 -24.54 -5.04
C TYR A 377 -25.10 -24.55 -6.49
N SER A 378 -25.69 -25.36 -7.38
CA SER A 378 -25.42 -25.33 -8.82
C SER A 378 -25.64 -23.94 -9.43
N ASN A 379 -26.63 -23.18 -8.96
CA ASN A 379 -26.83 -21.80 -9.42
C ASN A 379 -25.62 -20.91 -9.07
N THR A 380 -25.04 -21.10 -7.88
CA THR A 380 -23.83 -20.37 -7.49
C THR A 380 -22.65 -20.73 -8.41
N LEU A 381 -22.51 -22.01 -8.77
CA LEU A 381 -21.50 -22.45 -9.74
C LEU A 381 -21.72 -21.85 -11.14
N ASP A 382 -22.98 -21.74 -11.57
CA ASP A 382 -23.34 -21.09 -12.83
C ASP A 382 -23.00 -19.59 -12.80
N HIS A 383 -23.24 -18.90 -11.67
CA HIS A 383 -22.87 -17.50 -11.48
C HIS A 383 -21.36 -17.28 -11.47
N ILE A 384 -20.60 -18.15 -10.78
CA ILE A 384 -19.12 -18.14 -10.81
C ILE A 384 -18.63 -18.29 -12.24
N LYS A 385 -19.16 -19.28 -12.97
CA LYS A 385 -18.83 -19.50 -14.38
C LYS A 385 -19.22 -18.33 -15.28
N GLY A 386 -20.35 -17.68 -15.01
CA GLY A 386 -20.78 -16.47 -15.71
C GLY A 386 -19.77 -15.33 -15.55
N LEU A 387 -19.25 -15.14 -14.34
CA LEU A 387 -18.24 -14.12 -14.04
C LEU A 387 -16.88 -14.47 -14.67
N GLU A 388 -16.48 -15.74 -14.67
CA GLU A 388 -15.29 -16.23 -15.39
C GLU A 388 -15.39 -16.00 -16.89
N ASN A 389 -16.52 -16.35 -17.51
CA ASN A 389 -16.76 -16.11 -18.94
C ASN A 389 -16.69 -14.62 -19.30
N MET A 390 -17.22 -13.74 -18.43
CA MET A 390 -17.11 -12.29 -18.59
C MET A 390 -15.64 -11.85 -18.61
N ARG A 391 -14.82 -12.36 -17.68
CA ARG A 391 -13.39 -12.03 -17.59
C ARG A 391 -12.62 -12.52 -18.81
N ASP A 392 -12.89 -13.73 -19.28
CA ASP A 392 -12.25 -14.31 -20.47
C ASP A 392 -12.61 -13.54 -21.74
N ARG A 393 -13.87 -13.11 -21.89
CA ARG A 393 -14.31 -12.23 -22.98
C ARG A 393 -13.58 -10.89 -22.94
N VAL A 394 -13.55 -10.25 -21.77
CA VAL A 394 -12.89 -8.94 -21.58
C VAL A 394 -11.39 -9.03 -21.87
N LYS A 395 -10.73 -10.09 -21.41
CA LYS A 395 -9.32 -10.37 -21.72
C LYS A 395 -9.12 -10.51 -23.23
N SER A 396 -9.95 -11.30 -23.90
CA SER A 396 -9.87 -11.49 -25.35
C SER A 396 -10.07 -10.19 -26.13
N GLN A 397 -11.02 -9.34 -25.70
CA GLN A 397 -11.26 -8.03 -26.31
C GLN A 397 -10.07 -7.08 -26.11
N LEU A 398 -9.41 -7.10 -24.94
CA LEU A 398 -8.18 -6.31 -24.72
C LEU A 398 -7.03 -6.73 -25.63
N GLU A 399 -6.89 -8.03 -25.92
CA GLU A 399 -5.89 -8.52 -26.87
C GLU A 399 -6.23 -8.06 -28.30
N ILE A 400 -7.49 -8.14 -28.71
CA ILE A 400 -7.95 -7.62 -30.02
C ILE A 400 -7.66 -6.10 -30.14
N ILE A 401 -7.94 -5.32 -29.10
CA ILE A 401 -7.64 -3.88 -29.07
C ILE A 401 -6.12 -3.65 -29.16
N HIS A 402 -5.32 -4.48 -28.50
CA HIS A 402 -3.87 -4.42 -28.59
C HIS A 402 -3.39 -4.68 -30.02
N GLU A 403 -3.83 -5.77 -30.65
CA GLU A 403 -3.43 -6.14 -32.02
C GLU A 403 -3.89 -5.11 -33.06
N GLN A 404 -5.12 -4.60 -32.97
CA GLN A 404 -5.69 -3.71 -33.99
C GLN A 404 -5.27 -2.24 -33.83
N HIS A 405 -4.99 -1.80 -32.61
CA HIS A 405 -4.78 -0.39 -32.28
C HIS A 405 -3.54 -0.20 -31.39
N ASN A 406 -2.41 -0.78 -31.79
CA ASN A 406 -1.12 -0.57 -31.12
C ASN A 406 -0.46 0.73 -31.59
N PRO A 407 -0.39 1.80 -30.78
CA PRO A 407 0.31 3.03 -31.17
C PRO A 407 1.84 2.86 -31.21
N TYR A 408 2.38 1.90 -30.45
CA TYR A 408 3.83 1.72 -30.26
C TYR A 408 4.54 0.99 -31.42
N GLN A 409 3.80 0.59 -32.45
CA GLN A 409 4.39 0.01 -33.66
C GLN A 409 4.87 1.08 -34.67
N TYR A 410 4.55 2.35 -34.40
CA TYR A 410 4.90 3.50 -35.22
C TYR A 410 5.91 4.38 -34.46
N ASP A 411 6.71 5.15 -35.17
CA ASP A 411 7.60 6.14 -34.57
C ASP A 411 6.79 7.27 -33.90
N GLU A 412 7.25 7.82 -32.76
CA GLU A 412 6.51 8.83 -31.97
C GLU A 412 6.16 10.10 -32.77
N GLU A 413 6.93 10.42 -33.81
CA GLU A 413 6.69 11.59 -34.68
C GLU A 413 5.74 11.30 -35.85
N ASP A 414 5.30 10.05 -36.05
CA ASP A 414 4.41 9.67 -37.14
C ASP A 414 2.98 10.20 -36.89
N PRO A 415 2.39 11.00 -37.81
CA PRO A 415 1.02 11.49 -37.66
C PRO A 415 -0.04 10.38 -37.55
N VAL A 416 0.28 9.14 -37.96
CA VAL A 416 -0.58 7.96 -37.80
C VAL A 416 -0.77 7.57 -36.33
N VAL A 417 0.21 7.83 -35.45
CA VAL A 417 0.13 7.52 -34.01
C VAL A 417 -1.14 8.12 -33.40
N ARG A 418 -1.39 9.41 -33.64
CA ARG A 418 -2.57 10.13 -33.12
C ARG A 418 -3.89 9.48 -33.56
N GLU A 419 -3.98 9.06 -34.82
CA GLU A 419 -5.18 8.39 -35.34
C GLU A 419 -5.39 7.00 -34.70
N VAL A 420 -4.30 6.28 -34.43
CA VAL A 420 -4.33 4.97 -33.76
C VAL A 420 -4.71 5.12 -32.29
N GLU A 421 -4.19 6.13 -31.60
CA GLU A 421 -4.56 6.48 -30.22
C GLU A 421 -6.05 6.81 -30.08
N ILE A 422 -6.60 7.61 -31.01
CA ILE A 422 -8.05 7.91 -31.06
C ILE A 422 -8.86 6.61 -31.15
N LYS A 423 -8.50 5.73 -32.09
CA LYS A 423 -9.20 4.45 -32.29
C LYS A 423 -9.07 3.54 -31.07
N ARG A 424 -7.88 3.46 -30.47
CA ARG A 424 -7.64 2.70 -29.23
C ARG A 424 -8.51 3.22 -28.10
N ALA A 425 -8.49 4.52 -27.85
CA ALA A 425 -9.24 5.14 -26.75
C ALA A 425 -10.75 4.90 -26.90
N GLN A 426 -11.27 4.99 -28.14
CA GLN A 426 -12.65 4.68 -28.45
C GLN A 426 -12.98 3.19 -28.22
N ALA A 427 -12.13 2.27 -28.67
CA ALA A 427 -12.35 0.84 -28.47
C ALA A 427 -12.30 0.44 -26.98
N VAL A 428 -11.40 1.04 -26.19
CA VAL A 428 -11.35 0.87 -24.72
C VAL A 428 -12.63 1.40 -24.07
N ARG A 429 -13.09 2.59 -24.47
CA ARG A 429 -14.36 3.14 -23.98
C ARG A 429 -15.53 2.19 -24.26
N ASP A 430 -15.63 1.67 -25.48
CA ASP A 430 -16.72 0.76 -25.86
C ASP A 430 -16.65 -0.57 -25.09
N LEU A 431 -15.44 -1.08 -24.83
CA LEU A 431 -15.23 -2.22 -23.93
C LEU A 431 -15.77 -1.96 -22.52
N PHE A 432 -15.40 -0.84 -21.89
CA PHE A 432 -15.86 -0.50 -20.54
C PHE A 432 -17.39 -0.29 -20.45
N LYS A 433 -18.00 0.26 -21.50
CA LYS A 433 -19.46 0.32 -21.62
C LYS A 433 -20.09 -1.09 -21.67
N SER A 434 -19.54 -2.00 -22.47
CA SER A 434 -19.97 -3.40 -22.52
C SER A 434 -19.89 -4.05 -21.14
N ILE A 435 -18.77 -3.90 -20.45
CA ILE A 435 -18.57 -4.43 -19.08
C ILE A 435 -19.63 -3.88 -18.12
N THR A 436 -19.95 -2.60 -18.22
CA THR A 436 -20.93 -1.94 -17.35
C THR A 436 -22.32 -2.54 -17.50
N VAL A 437 -22.77 -2.77 -18.75
CA VAL A 437 -24.06 -3.39 -19.07
C VAL A 437 -24.08 -4.86 -18.63
N GLU A 438 -23.04 -5.63 -18.95
CA GLU A 438 -22.95 -7.04 -18.57
C GLU A 438 -22.95 -7.23 -17.04
N ARG A 439 -22.27 -6.35 -16.28
CA ARG A 439 -22.36 -6.35 -14.80
C ARG A 439 -23.76 -6.01 -14.32
N GLN A 440 -24.44 -5.05 -14.95
CA GLN A 440 -25.81 -4.69 -14.60
C GLN A 440 -26.75 -5.89 -14.76
N GLU A 441 -26.68 -6.59 -15.90
CA GLU A 441 -27.45 -7.81 -16.16
C GLU A 441 -27.17 -8.89 -15.11
N PHE A 442 -25.89 -9.09 -14.76
CA PHE A 442 -25.49 -10.05 -13.73
C PHE A 442 -26.07 -9.69 -12.34
N ILE A 443 -26.04 -8.42 -11.95
CA ILE A 443 -26.62 -7.94 -10.68
C ILE A 443 -28.14 -8.12 -10.69
N GLN A 444 -28.79 -7.86 -11.83
CA GLN A 444 -30.23 -8.05 -11.98
C GLN A 444 -30.61 -9.52 -11.79
N VAL A 445 -29.89 -10.47 -12.42
CA VAL A 445 -30.13 -11.91 -12.24
C VAL A 445 -30.05 -12.31 -10.76
N LEU A 446 -28.99 -11.90 -10.05
CA LEU A 446 -28.83 -12.21 -8.62
C LEU A 446 -29.95 -11.61 -7.77
N THR A 447 -30.39 -10.39 -8.11
CA THR A 447 -31.47 -9.69 -7.39
C THR A 447 -32.81 -10.37 -7.62
N ASP A 448 -33.11 -10.74 -8.87
CA ASP A 448 -34.35 -11.42 -9.25
C ASP A 448 -34.46 -12.79 -8.57
N GLU A 449 -33.35 -13.53 -8.45
CA GLU A 449 -33.31 -14.77 -7.67
C GLU A 449 -33.62 -14.55 -6.18
N CYS A 450 -33.10 -13.46 -5.58
CA CYS A 450 -33.40 -13.14 -4.19
C CYS A 450 -34.89 -12.79 -4.01
N ILE A 451 -35.45 -11.98 -4.92
CA ILE A 451 -36.85 -11.57 -4.88
C ILE A 451 -37.78 -12.76 -5.12
N ALA A 452 -37.41 -13.69 -6.01
CA ALA A 452 -38.20 -14.90 -6.25
C ALA A 452 -38.41 -15.73 -4.98
N GLN A 453 -37.44 -15.71 -4.06
CA GLN A 453 -37.48 -16.43 -2.79
C GLN A 453 -38.09 -15.60 -1.64
N LEU A 454 -37.82 -14.29 -1.58
CA LEU A 454 -38.39 -13.40 -0.56
C LEU A 454 -39.85 -13.02 -0.82
N GLY A 455 -40.33 -13.22 -2.04
CA GLY A 455 -41.63 -12.72 -2.51
C GLY A 455 -41.53 -11.30 -3.09
N PRO A 456 -42.62 -10.80 -3.70
CA PRO A 456 -42.61 -9.53 -4.41
C PRO A 456 -42.31 -8.35 -3.47
N PRO A 457 -41.60 -7.31 -3.95
CA PRO A 457 -41.34 -6.12 -3.16
C PRO A 457 -42.63 -5.40 -2.74
N PRO A 458 -42.67 -4.80 -1.53
CA PRO A 458 -43.86 -4.16 -0.99
C PRO A 458 -44.20 -2.81 -1.64
N CYS A 459 -43.28 -2.26 -2.44
CA CYS A 459 -43.45 -0.99 -3.16
C CYS A 459 -42.57 -0.96 -4.41
N LYS A 460 -42.74 0.07 -5.25
CA LYS A 460 -41.77 0.36 -6.31
C LYS A 460 -40.40 0.62 -5.67
N TYR A 461 -39.36 0.11 -6.32
CA TYR A 461 -37.98 0.28 -5.88
C TYR A 461 -37.05 0.40 -7.07
N ALA A 462 -35.88 0.97 -6.86
CA ALA A 462 -34.79 0.94 -7.84
C ALA A 462 -33.45 0.81 -7.14
N PHE A 463 -32.59 -0.07 -7.66
CA PHE A 463 -31.19 -0.11 -7.27
C PHE A 463 -30.44 0.92 -8.11
N ILE A 464 -29.72 1.81 -7.42
CA ILE A 464 -28.85 2.79 -8.07
C ILE A 464 -27.40 2.43 -7.80
N GLY A 465 -26.65 2.18 -8.86
CA GLY A 465 -25.22 1.90 -8.84
C GLY A 465 -24.43 3.17 -8.57
N LEU A 466 -23.37 3.02 -7.79
CA LEU A 466 -22.48 4.10 -7.34
C LEU A 466 -21.05 3.87 -7.85
N GLY A 467 -20.17 4.86 -7.65
CA GLY A 467 -18.74 4.73 -7.88
C GLY A 467 -18.39 4.32 -9.32
N SER A 468 -17.50 3.33 -9.48
CA SER A 468 -17.00 2.95 -10.81
C SER A 468 -18.08 2.42 -11.76
N GLN A 469 -19.16 1.84 -11.22
CA GLN A 469 -20.32 1.41 -12.00
C GLN A 469 -21.06 2.63 -12.57
N ALA A 470 -21.27 3.68 -11.77
CA ALA A 470 -21.91 4.91 -12.24
C ALA A 470 -21.05 5.69 -13.25
N THR A 471 -19.72 5.65 -13.09
CA THR A 471 -18.79 6.36 -13.98
C THR A 471 -18.49 5.64 -15.29
N GLU A 472 -19.01 4.44 -15.51
CA GLU A 472 -18.66 3.54 -16.64
C GLU A 472 -17.15 3.22 -16.69
N LEU A 473 -16.50 3.10 -15.53
CA LEU A 473 -15.07 2.74 -15.38
C LEU A 473 -14.90 1.46 -14.55
N VAL A 474 -15.94 0.65 -14.55
CA VAL A 474 -16.03 -0.57 -13.74
C VAL A 474 -15.32 -1.73 -14.40
N THR A 475 -14.80 -2.65 -13.59
CA THR A 475 -14.15 -3.88 -14.05
C THR A 475 -14.95 -5.09 -13.57
N PRO A 476 -14.78 -6.29 -14.18
CA PRO A 476 -15.35 -7.54 -13.68
C PRO A 476 -14.89 -7.95 -12.27
N TYR A 477 -13.92 -7.23 -11.69
CA TYR A 477 -13.36 -7.43 -10.35
C TYR A 477 -13.71 -6.29 -9.38
N SER A 478 -14.45 -5.28 -9.84
CA SER A 478 -14.81 -4.14 -9.01
C SER A 478 -15.87 -4.54 -7.99
N ASP A 479 -15.84 -3.86 -6.84
CA ASP A 479 -16.85 -4.01 -5.80
C ASP A 479 -18.24 -3.56 -6.30
N LEU A 480 -19.28 -4.07 -5.66
CA LEU A 480 -20.66 -3.66 -5.86
C LEU A 480 -21.02 -2.57 -4.84
N GLU A 481 -21.03 -1.32 -5.32
CA GLU A 481 -21.43 -0.14 -4.57
C GLU A 481 -22.82 0.30 -5.06
N PHE A 482 -23.82 0.33 -4.17
CA PHE A 482 -25.19 0.66 -4.55
C PHE A 482 -26.05 1.19 -3.39
N ALA A 483 -27.13 1.89 -3.74
CA ALA A 483 -28.19 2.34 -2.84
C ALA A 483 -29.56 1.90 -3.38
N ILE A 484 -30.59 1.95 -2.53
CA ILE A 484 -31.96 1.54 -2.90
C ILE A 484 -32.90 2.75 -2.76
N LEU A 485 -33.51 3.12 -3.89
CA LEU A 485 -34.63 4.05 -3.93
C LEU A 485 -35.93 3.29 -3.68
N ILE A 486 -36.79 3.84 -2.82
CA ILE A 486 -38.15 3.32 -2.56
C ILE A 486 -39.19 4.40 -2.85
N GLU A 487 -40.41 3.99 -3.19
CA GLU A 487 -41.52 4.90 -3.46
C GLU A 487 -41.82 5.84 -2.27
N GLU A 488 -42.22 7.08 -2.58
CA GLU A 488 -42.63 8.04 -1.56
C GLU A 488 -43.84 7.54 -0.76
N GLY A 489 -43.82 7.75 0.56
CA GLY A 489 -44.87 7.29 1.46
C GLY A 489 -44.69 5.86 1.98
N ASN A 490 -43.78 5.05 1.40
CA ASN A 490 -43.56 3.65 1.78
C ASN A 490 -42.31 3.49 2.67
N GLY A 491 -42.08 4.46 3.56
CA GLY A 491 -40.92 4.49 4.45
C GLY A 491 -41.11 3.75 5.78
N ASP A 492 -42.16 2.93 5.91
CA ASP A 492 -42.51 2.17 7.11
C ASP A 492 -41.50 1.05 7.42
N ASP A 493 -41.52 0.58 8.68
CA ASP A 493 -40.54 -0.37 9.18
C ASP A 493 -40.59 -1.73 8.46
N ASP A 494 -41.76 -2.17 7.98
CA ASP A 494 -41.90 -3.44 7.26
C ASP A 494 -41.31 -3.34 5.86
N THR A 495 -41.58 -2.25 5.14
CA THR A 495 -40.95 -1.97 3.83
C THR A 495 -39.42 -1.88 3.96
N ARG A 496 -38.92 -1.16 4.96
CA ARG A 496 -37.47 -1.07 5.21
C ARG A 496 -36.87 -2.43 5.54
N ARG A 497 -37.54 -3.24 6.36
CA ARG A 497 -37.10 -4.58 6.73
C ARG A 497 -37.02 -5.51 5.52
N TYR A 498 -37.96 -5.42 4.58
CA TYR A 498 -37.90 -6.17 3.32
C TYR A 498 -36.60 -5.85 2.55
N PHE A 499 -36.30 -4.56 2.32
CA PHE A 499 -35.10 -4.18 1.56
C PHE A 499 -33.78 -4.45 2.32
N LEU A 500 -33.78 -4.39 3.65
CA LEU A 500 -32.66 -4.84 4.47
C LEU A 500 -32.40 -6.35 4.31
N ASN A 501 -33.46 -7.16 4.33
CA ASN A 501 -33.37 -8.59 4.11
C ASN A 501 -32.95 -8.93 2.67
N LEU A 502 -33.49 -8.23 1.68
CA LEU A 502 -33.05 -8.34 0.28
C LEU A 502 -31.55 -8.02 0.14
N THR A 503 -31.08 -6.98 0.81
CA THR A 503 -29.64 -6.62 0.80
C THR A 503 -28.79 -7.70 1.46
N HIS A 504 -29.18 -8.22 2.62
CA HIS A 504 -28.45 -9.33 3.26
C HIS A 504 -28.45 -10.59 2.40
N TYR A 505 -29.55 -10.88 1.70
CA TYR A 505 -29.61 -12.06 0.84
C TYR A 505 -28.71 -11.92 -0.39
N LEU A 506 -28.71 -10.73 -1.01
CA LEU A 506 -27.79 -10.43 -2.09
C LEU A 506 -26.33 -10.51 -1.61
N HIS A 507 -26.03 -10.02 -0.40
CA HIS A 507 -24.72 -10.22 0.25
C HIS A 507 -24.36 -11.70 0.37
N LEU A 508 -25.28 -12.58 0.81
CA LEU A 508 -25.03 -14.01 0.87
C LEU A 508 -24.67 -14.60 -0.51
N LYS A 509 -25.44 -14.25 -1.56
CA LYS A 509 -25.16 -14.74 -2.92
C LYS A 509 -23.80 -14.28 -3.43
N VAL A 510 -23.44 -13.01 -3.24
CA VAL A 510 -22.14 -12.47 -3.65
C VAL A 510 -20.98 -13.06 -2.86
N ILE A 511 -21.13 -13.24 -1.55
CA ILE A 511 -20.12 -13.89 -0.70
C ILE A 511 -19.86 -15.33 -1.17
N ASN A 512 -20.91 -16.04 -1.59
CA ASN A 512 -20.82 -17.41 -2.09
C ASN A 512 -20.13 -17.53 -3.47
N LEU A 513 -19.85 -16.42 -4.15
CA LEU A 513 -18.95 -16.42 -5.32
C LEU A 513 -17.48 -16.67 -4.91
N GLY A 514 -17.15 -16.53 -3.62
CA GLY A 514 -15.83 -16.88 -3.07
C GLY A 514 -14.76 -15.80 -3.18
N GLU A 515 -15.13 -14.56 -3.53
CA GLU A 515 -14.19 -13.45 -3.79
C GLU A 515 -14.23 -12.33 -2.73
N THR A 516 -14.97 -12.55 -1.65
CA THR A 516 -15.10 -11.60 -0.53
C THR A 516 -14.09 -11.95 0.58
N ILE A 517 -13.11 -11.09 0.79
CA ILE A 517 -12.11 -11.28 1.85
C ILE A 517 -12.70 -11.09 3.25
N LEU A 518 -12.20 -11.86 4.22
CA LEU A 518 -12.77 -11.89 5.55
C LEU A 518 -12.75 -10.54 6.32
N PRO A 519 -11.72 -9.68 6.19
CA PRO A 519 -11.72 -8.36 6.85
C PRO A 519 -12.90 -7.47 6.44
N ALA A 520 -13.47 -7.65 5.24
CA ALA A 520 -14.66 -6.93 4.81
C ALA A 520 -15.88 -7.24 5.70
N MET A 521 -15.85 -8.31 6.49
CA MET A 521 -16.97 -8.72 7.33
C MET A 521 -16.96 -8.11 8.74
N ALA A 522 -15.91 -7.34 9.08
CA ALA A 522 -15.75 -6.65 10.37
C ALA A 522 -16.08 -7.54 11.59
N ILE A 523 -15.53 -8.76 11.59
CA ILE A 523 -15.69 -9.74 12.68
C ILE A 523 -14.81 -9.27 13.86
N PRO A 524 -15.38 -8.83 15.00
CA PRO A 524 -14.61 -8.13 16.03
C PRO A 524 -13.49 -8.94 16.68
N SER A 525 -13.61 -10.27 16.71
CA SER A 525 -12.58 -11.16 17.24
C SER A 525 -11.34 -11.27 16.33
N LEU A 526 -11.48 -10.93 15.04
CA LEU A 526 -10.42 -10.98 14.03
C LEU A 526 -9.90 -9.58 13.68
N ASN A 527 -10.83 -8.65 13.43
CA ASN A 527 -10.56 -7.27 13.03
C ASN A 527 -11.54 -6.30 13.70
N ASP A 528 -11.15 -5.73 14.84
CA ASP A 528 -11.93 -4.71 15.57
C ASP A 528 -11.60 -3.29 15.07
N PHE A 529 -12.28 -2.85 14.02
CA PHE A 529 -12.08 -1.52 13.42
C PHE A 529 -12.58 -0.34 14.27
N LEU A 530 -13.30 -0.60 15.37
CA LEU A 530 -13.77 0.43 16.30
C LEU A 530 -12.76 0.68 17.43
N SER A 531 -11.87 -0.26 17.68
CA SER A 531 -10.82 -0.16 18.69
C SER A 531 -9.63 0.66 18.21
N GLU A 532 -9.08 1.49 19.11
CA GLU A 532 -7.83 2.24 18.88
C GLU A 532 -6.57 1.37 19.12
N ASP A 533 -6.76 0.14 19.60
CA ASP A 533 -5.70 -0.84 19.82
C ASP A 533 -5.37 -1.63 18.53
N PRO A 534 -4.19 -1.42 17.91
CA PRO A 534 -3.81 -2.11 16.68
C PRO A 534 -3.63 -3.63 16.86
N GLU A 535 -3.48 -4.15 18.09
CA GLU A 535 -3.37 -5.60 18.32
C GLU A 535 -4.70 -6.36 18.10
N LYS A 536 -5.82 -5.62 18.03
CA LYS A 536 -7.16 -6.17 17.76
C LYS A 536 -7.53 -6.18 16.28
N ASP A 537 -6.74 -5.56 15.43
CA ASP A 537 -6.86 -5.64 13.97
C ASP A 537 -5.69 -6.48 13.43
N TRP A 538 -5.83 -7.81 13.51
CA TRP A 538 -4.69 -8.72 13.37
C TRP A 538 -4.80 -9.75 12.25
N PHE A 539 -6.01 -10.09 11.80
CA PHE A 539 -6.19 -11.10 10.75
C PHE A 539 -6.05 -10.49 9.36
N PHE A 540 -5.13 -11.02 8.55
CA PHE A 540 -4.94 -10.60 7.16
C PHE A 540 -5.27 -11.75 6.21
N ASP A 541 -6.28 -11.55 5.36
CA ASP A 541 -6.67 -12.58 4.39
C ASP A 541 -5.82 -12.47 3.11
N SER A 542 -4.78 -13.31 3.03
CA SER A 542 -3.89 -13.47 1.89
C SER A 542 -4.28 -14.61 0.94
N VAL A 543 -5.29 -15.42 1.30
CA VAL A 543 -5.63 -16.65 0.56
C VAL A 543 -6.90 -16.49 -0.26
N THR A 544 -7.94 -15.85 0.29
CA THR A 544 -9.20 -15.65 -0.44
C THR A 544 -8.97 -14.70 -1.63
N PRO A 545 -9.39 -15.07 -2.87
CA PRO A 545 -9.34 -14.17 -4.01
C PRO A 545 -10.08 -12.87 -3.74
N ARG A 546 -9.64 -11.79 -4.39
CA ARG A 546 -10.28 -10.47 -4.29
C ARG A 546 -10.95 -10.14 -5.62
N GLY A 547 -12.25 -9.92 -5.62
CA GLY A 547 -12.97 -9.63 -6.85
C GLY A 547 -14.33 -9.02 -6.59
N PHE A 548 -15.37 -9.56 -7.20
CA PHE A 548 -16.74 -9.06 -7.09
C PHE A 548 -17.27 -9.26 -5.66
N ALA A 549 -17.21 -8.20 -4.85
CA ALA A 549 -17.59 -8.19 -3.44
C ALA A 549 -18.32 -6.87 -3.08
N PHE A 550 -18.83 -6.76 -1.84
CA PHE A 550 -19.41 -5.51 -1.33
C PHE A 550 -18.37 -4.64 -0.60
N ASP A 551 -18.59 -3.33 -0.55
CA ASP A 551 -17.90 -2.44 0.40
C ASP A 551 -18.27 -2.93 1.82
N GLY A 552 -17.31 -3.48 2.56
CA GLY A 552 -17.54 -4.32 3.74
C GLY A 552 -18.31 -3.64 4.90
N PHE A 553 -18.51 -4.34 6.01
CA PHE A 553 -19.17 -3.83 7.24
C PHE A 553 -18.28 -2.93 8.12
N MET A 554 -17.23 -2.33 7.55
CA MET A 554 -16.32 -1.46 8.31
C MET A 554 -17.03 -0.15 8.71
N PRO A 555 -16.71 0.47 9.86
CA PRO A 555 -17.40 1.68 10.35
C PRO A 555 -17.39 2.89 9.40
N TRP A 556 -16.51 2.89 8.40
CA TRP A 556 -16.35 3.96 7.41
C TRP A 556 -16.86 3.57 6.02
N ALA A 557 -17.14 2.28 5.81
CA ALA A 557 -17.78 1.80 4.60
C ALA A 557 -19.23 2.27 4.63
N SER A 558 -19.66 2.94 3.57
CA SER A 558 -20.96 3.62 3.53
C SER A 558 -21.63 3.54 2.16
N LYS A 559 -21.10 2.72 1.24
CA LYS A 559 -21.58 2.62 -0.14
C LYS A 559 -22.40 1.36 -0.41
N THR A 560 -23.05 0.86 0.64
CA THR A 560 -24.04 -0.21 0.58
C THR A 560 -25.37 0.31 1.12
N PRO A 561 -26.51 -0.36 0.85
CA PRO A 561 -27.82 0.08 1.34
C PRO A 561 -27.90 0.22 2.87
N PHE A 562 -27.09 -0.55 3.60
CA PHE A 562 -26.95 -0.43 5.05
C PHE A 562 -26.46 0.96 5.49
N GLY A 563 -25.67 1.63 4.65
CA GLY A 563 -25.03 2.90 4.94
C GLY A 563 -23.98 2.72 6.03
N ARG A 564 -24.11 3.46 7.14
CA ARG A 564 -23.13 3.52 8.22
C ARG A 564 -23.83 3.34 9.57
N ASP A 565 -23.29 2.47 10.42
CA ASP A 565 -23.72 2.34 11.82
C ASP A 565 -23.40 3.63 12.61
N GLU A 566 -23.97 3.78 13.81
CA GLU A 566 -23.67 4.92 14.68
C GLU A 566 -22.19 4.93 15.08
N THR A 567 -21.54 6.10 14.98
CA THR A 567 -20.13 6.29 15.37
C THR A 567 -20.02 7.33 16.48
N LYS A 568 -18.86 7.43 17.15
CA LYS A 568 -18.60 8.42 18.21
C LYS A 568 -18.99 9.87 17.83
N ASN A 569 -18.91 10.20 16.54
CA ASN A 569 -19.06 11.57 16.04
C ASN A 569 -20.20 11.76 15.01
N LYS A 570 -20.88 10.68 14.59
CA LYS A 570 -21.90 10.76 13.54
C LYS A 570 -23.05 9.78 13.79
N PRO A 571 -24.31 10.21 13.53
CA PRO A 571 -25.48 9.35 13.63
C PRO A 571 -25.45 8.22 12.59
N PRO A 572 -26.27 7.18 12.76
CA PRO A 572 -26.43 6.14 11.75
C PRO A 572 -27.04 6.72 10.47
N LEU A 573 -26.67 6.14 9.34
CA LEU A 573 -27.05 6.54 8.00
C LEU A 573 -27.53 5.29 7.26
N SER A 574 -28.66 5.36 6.56
CA SER A 574 -29.13 4.30 5.66
C SER A 574 -29.30 4.84 4.25
N LEU A 575 -28.89 4.04 3.26
CA LEU A 575 -29.04 4.31 1.83
C LEU A 575 -30.25 3.58 1.21
N ILE A 576 -31.17 3.10 2.04
CA ILE A 576 -32.52 2.68 1.63
C ILE A 576 -33.45 3.86 1.93
N GLN A 577 -33.75 4.68 0.92
CA GLN A 577 -34.48 5.94 1.08
C GLN A 577 -35.36 6.28 -0.12
N THR A 578 -36.28 7.21 0.07
CA THR A 578 -37.03 7.78 -1.05
C THR A 578 -36.18 8.79 -1.84
N PRO A 579 -36.50 9.07 -3.12
CA PRO A 579 -35.82 10.10 -3.89
C PRO A 579 -35.72 11.45 -3.15
N ALA A 580 -36.78 11.92 -2.49
CA ALA A 580 -36.75 13.18 -1.76
C ALA A 580 -35.74 13.17 -0.60
N LYS A 581 -35.69 12.09 0.19
CA LYS A 581 -34.77 11.98 1.33
C LYS A 581 -33.32 11.85 0.91
N LEU A 582 -33.03 11.07 -0.14
CA LEU A 582 -31.66 10.86 -0.59
C LEU A 582 -31.06 12.12 -1.24
N VAL A 583 -31.90 13.00 -1.82
CA VAL A 583 -31.48 14.30 -2.34
C VAL A 583 -31.03 15.26 -1.24
N GLU A 584 -31.46 15.08 0.01
CA GLU A 584 -31.03 15.94 1.13
C GLU A 584 -29.51 15.92 1.35
N TYR A 585 -28.82 14.83 0.98
CA TYR A 585 -27.35 14.75 1.03
C TYR A 585 -26.64 15.73 0.08
N GLN A 586 -27.36 16.31 -0.87
CA GLN A 586 -26.84 17.37 -1.74
C GLN A 586 -26.88 18.75 -1.04
N ASN A 587 -27.56 18.89 0.09
CA ASN A 587 -27.53 20.12 0.88
C ASN A 587 -26.13 20.36 1.45
N LEU A 588 -25.59 21.56 1.24
CA LEU A 588 -24.25 21.94 1.69
C LEU A 588 -23.97 21.65 3.17
N LYS A 589 -24.93 21.93 4.06
CA LYS A 589 -24.74 21.71 5.51
C LYS A 589 -24.60 20.23 5.83
N ILE A 590 -25.38 19.39 5.16
CA ILE A 590 -25.36 17.94 5.32
C ILE A 590 -24.10 17.35 4.68
N ALA A 591 -23.73 17.79 3.47
CA ALA A 591 -22.50 17.37 2.82
C ALA A 591 -21.24 17.73 3.65
N LEU A 592 -21.22 18.90 4.30
CA LEU A 592 -20.16 19.31 5.22
C LEU A 592 -20.10 18.43 6.48
N SER A 593 -21.24 18.06 7.06
CA SER A 593 -21.27 17.23 8.28
C SER A 593 -20.97 15.76 8.01
N GLU A 594 -21.51 15.21 6.92
CA GLU A 594 -21.31 13.81 6.53
C GLU A 594 -19.97 13.58 5.84
N GLY A 595 -19.39 14.63 5.25
CA GLY A 595 -18.22 14.56 4.38
C GLY A 595 -18.64 14.55 2.92
N TYR A 596 -17.96 15.35 2.10
CA TYR A 596 -18.31 15.59 0.69
C TYR A 596 -18.35 14.31 -0.16
N HIS A 597 -17.53 13.31 0.18
CA HIS A 597 -17.46 12.05 -0.57
C HIS A 597 -18.82 11.36 -0.76
N LEU A 598 -19.69 11.35 0.25
CA LEU A 598 -21.00 10.73 0.15
C LEU A 598 -21.92 11.55 -0.79
N SER A 599 -21.94 12.87 -0.64
CA SER A 599 -22.69 13.77 -1.51
C SER A 599 -22.25 13.63 -2.98
N ASP A 600 -20.94 13.60 -3.23
CA ASP A 600 -20.35 13.48 -4.56
C ASP A 600 -20.69 12.15 -5.25
N ILE A 601 -20.68 11.05 -4.49
CA ILE A 601 -21.06 9.72 -4.99
C ILE A 601 -22.56 9.67 -5.29
N LEU A 602 -23.39 10.20 -4.39
CA LEU A 602 -24.85 10.24 -4.59
C LEU A 602 -25.27 11.22 -5.70
N ARG A 603 -24.39 12.14 -6.13
CA ARG A 603 -24.65 13.04 -7.25
C ARG A 603 -24.57 12.34 -8.61
N ARG A 604 -23.86 11.21 -8.68
CA ARG A 604 -23.60 10.47 -9.93
C ARG A 604 -23.97 9.02 -9.74
N VAL A 605 -25.14 8.68 -10.22
CA VAL A 605 -25.75 7.36 -10.03
C VAL A 605 -26.17 6.79 -11.38
N THR A 606 -26.24 5.46 -11.47
CA THR A 606 -26.77 4.76 -12.65
C THR A 606 -27.84 3.75 -12.24
N PHE A 607 -28.76 3.43 -13.13
CA PHE A 607 -29.77 2.39 -12.89
C PHE A 607 -29.10 1.01 -12.89
N LEU A 608 -29.52 0.13 -11.97
CA LEU A 608 -29.12 -1.28 -11.95
C LEU A 608 -30.29 -2.21 -12.22
N THR A 609 -31.34 -2.13 -11.41
CA THR A 609 -32.56 -2.96 -11.52
C THR A 609 -33.73 -2.30 -10.80
N GLY A 610 -34.96 -2.73 -11.08
CA GLY A 610 -36.20 -2.18 -10.52
C GLY A 610 -36.92 -1.23 -11.47
N ASP A 611 -37.55 -0.19 -10.92
CA ASP A 611 -38.35 0.80 -11.65
C ASP A 611 -37.50 2.05 -11.96
N GLU A 612 -37.10 2.18 -13.22
CA GLU A 612 -36.24 3.26 -13.72
C GLU A 612 -36.84 4.66 -13.48
N SER A 613 -38.18 4.78 -13.40
CA SER A 613 -38.83 6.08 -13.15
C SER A 613 -38.48 6.70 -11.78
N LEU A 614 -38.10 5.88 -10.80
CA LEU A 614 -37.60 6.38 -9.51
C LEU A 614 -36.20 6.98 -9.63
N VAL A 615 -35.38 6.42 -10.52
CA VAL A 615 -34.03 6.96 -10.81
C VAL A 615 -34.16 8.28 -11.55
N ASP A 616 -35.06 8.36 -12.54
CA ASP A 616 -35.36 9.60 -13.25
C ASP A 616 -35.83 10.71 -12.29
N ASP A 617 -36.78 10.42 -11.38
CA ASP A 617 -37.23 11.38 -10.36
C ASP A 617 -36.10 11.81 -9.44
N TYR A 618 -35.26 10.87 -9.00
CA TYR A 618 -34.10 11.18 -8.17
C TYR A 618 -33.10 12.09 -8.88
N VAL A 619 -32.71 11.76 -10.11
CA VAL A 619 -31.76 12.54 -10.93
C VAL A 619 -32.31 13.94 -11.20
N ASP A 620 -33.59 14.05 -11.54
CA ASP A 620 -34.27 15.34 -11.74
C ASP A 620 -34.24 16.22 -10.48
N ARG A 621 -34.44 15.61 -9.30
CA ARG A 621 -34.37 16.34 -8.02
C ARG A 621 -32.96 16.74 -7.64
N VAL A 622 -31.96 15.87 -7.87
CA VAL A 622 -30.54 16.23 -7.68
C VAL A 622 -30.19 17.40 -8.59
N ASN A 623 -30.57 17.36 -9.86
CA ASN A 623 -30.29 18.44 -10.80
C ASN A 623 -30.97 19.77 -10.40
N LYS A 624 -32.14 19.73 -9.74
CA LYS A 624 -32.83 20.90 -9.19
C LYS A 624 -32.25 21.38 -7.86
N SER A 625 -31.72 20.48 -7.03
CA SER A 625 -31.20 20.80 -5.69
C SER A 625 -29.77 21.29 -5.70
N VAL A 626 -29.02 21.03 -6.78
CA VAL A 626 -27.75 21.66 -7.09
C VAL A 626 -28.02 23.11 -7.49
N ASP A 627 -28.39 23.92 -6.49
CA ASP A 627 -28.42 25.38 -6.57
C ASP A 627 -26.97 25.83 -6.78
N CYS A 628 -26.65 26.09 -8.05
CA CYS A 628 -25.33 26.44 -8.54
C CYS A 628 -24.88 27.81 -8.01
N SER A 629 -24.53 27.90 -6.72
CA SER A 629 -23.65 28.96 -6.26
C SER A 629 -22.26 28.65 -6.81
N PRO A 630 -21.69 29.48 -7.70
CA PRO A 630 -20.34 29.27 -8.23
C PRO A 630 -19.28 29.13 -7.13
N VAL A 631 -19.56 29.65 -5.93
CA VAL A 631 -18.73 29.53 -4.74
C VAL A 631 -18.69 28.09 -4.20
N LEU A 632 -19.82 27.37 -4.22
CA LEU A 632 -19.92 26.00 -3.69
C LEU A 632 -19.31 24.99 -4.65
N SER A 633 -19.55 25.15 -5.95
CA SER A 633 -18.89 24.40 -7.01
C SER A 633 -17.37 24.53 -6.94
N ARG A 634 -16.86 25.75 -6.71
CA ARG A 634 -15.42 26.00 -6.51
C ARG A 634 -14.91 25.42 -5.19
N LEU A 635 -15.67 25.52 -4.11
CA LEU A 635 -15.27 24.96 -2.81
C LEU A 635 -15.17 23.43 -2.87
N SER A 636 -16.14 22.76 -3.48
CA SER A 636 -16.13 21.31 -3.74
C SER A 636 -14.92 20.94 -4.60
N ALA A 637 -14.68 21.62 -5.72
CA ALA A 637 -13.51 21.40 -6.57
C ALA A 637 -12.17 21.58 -5.81
N MET A 638 -12.03 22.66 -5.03
CA MET A 638 -10.83 22.93 -4.22
C MET A 638 -10.61 21.86 -3.13
N LEU A 639 -11.67 21.31 -2.55
CA LEU A 639 -11.59 20.27 -1.53
C LEU A 639 -11.30 18.89 -2.13
N ILE A 640 -11.92 18.54 -3.26
CA ILE A 640 -11.59 17.34 -4.04
C ILE A 640 -10.11 17.38 -4.41
N LEU A 641 -9.62 18.52 -4.93
CA LEU A 641 -8.21 18.69 -5.25
C LEU A 641 -7.35 18.62 -3.98
N GLY A 642 -7.64 19.40 -2.94
CA GLY A 642 -6.85 19.46 -1.70
C GLY A 642 -6.73 18.13 -0.95
N ASN A 643 -7.77 17.29 -0.96
CA ASN A 643 -7.74 15.97 -0.35
C ASN A 643 -6.90 14.95 -1.13
N ASN A 644 -6.71 15.16 -2.44
CA ASN A 644 -6.01 14.24 -3.34
C ASN A 644 -4.67 14.77 -3.86
N ILE A 645 -4.34 16.06 -3.68
CA ILE A 645 -3.17 16.72 -4.26
C ILE A 645 -1.86 16.03 -3.84
N ARG A 646 -1.80 15.51 -2.61
CA ARG A 646 -0.66 14.74 -2.09
C ARG A 646 -0.41 13.42 -2.80
N GLN A 647 -1.44 12.82 -3.41
CA GLN A 647 -1.33 11.59 -4.21
C GLN A 647 -0.91 11.89 -5.66
N ILE A 648 -0.99 13.15 -6.08
CA ILE A 648 -0.76 13.62 -7.46
C ILE A 648 0.61 14.28 -7.58
N GLU A 649 1.09 14.97 -6.54
CA GLU A 649 2.35 15.74 -6.55
C GLU A 649 3.63 14.89 -6.40
N ASN A 650 3.50 13.60 -6.03
CA ASN A 650 4.62 12.80 -5.53
C ASN A 650 4.86 11.46 -6.26
N VAL A 651 5.10 11.50 -7.58
CA VAL A 651 5.69 10.35 -8.29
C VAL A 651 7.16 10.63 -8.61
N ILE A 652 8.03 10.33 -7.65
CA ILE A 652 9.46 10.13 -7.92
C ILE A 652 9.62 8.63 -8.22
N PRO A 653 10.33 8.21 -9.29
CA PRO A 653 10.57 6.80 -9.55
C PRO A 653 11.26 6.14 -8.35
N THR A 654 10.52 5.32 -7.61
CA THR A 654 11.06 4.43 -6.59
C THR A 654 11.25 3.05 -7.20
N GLY A 655 12.22 2.25 -6.72
CA GLY A 655 12.33 0.83 -7.08
C GLY A 655 11.20 -0.05 -6.50
N GLN A 656 10.04 0.54 -6.16
CA GLN A 656 8.85 -0.14 -5.66
C GLN A 656 7.82 -0.26 -6.78
N LEU A 657 7.01 -1.32 -6.72
CA LEU A 657 5.92 -1.54 -7.67
C LEU A 657 4.85 -0.45 -7.53
N LEU A 658 4.44 0.13 -8.66
CA LEU A 658 3.42 1.18 -8.71
C LEU A 658 2.04 0.64 -8.30
N ASP A 659 1.28 1.44 -7.55
CA ASP A 659 -0.14 1.18 -7.27
C ASP A 659 -1.02 1.76 -8.39
N VAL A 660 -1.53 0.90 -9.28
CA VAL A 660 -2.30 1.32 -10.47
C VAL A 660 -3.54 2.13 -10.10
N LYS A 661 -4.15 1.86 -8.96
CA LYS A 661 -5.39 2.53 -8.53
C LYS A 661 -5.08 3.91 -7.99
N LYS A 662 -4.12 4.03 -7.08
CA LYS A 662 -3.80 5.29 -6.39
C LYS A 662 -2.95 6.23 -7.23
N GLU A 663 -2.00 5.71 -7.99
CA GLU A 663 -0.98 6.51 -8.68
C GLU A 663 -1.34 6.79 -10.14
N ILE A 664 -2.15 5.93 -10.79
CA ILE A 664 -2.46 6.05 -12.22
C ILE A 664 -3.95 6.34 -12.45
N TYR A 665 -4.84 5.44 -12.05
CA TYR A 665 -6.29 5.52 -12.33
C TYR A 665 -6.99 6.69 -11.64
N ARG A 666 -6.59 7.02 -10.42
CA ARG A 666 -7.32 8.01 -9.60
C ARG A 666 -7.20 9.44 -10.13
N PHE A 667 -6.04 9.83 -10.66
CA PHE A 667 -5.82 11.21 -11.11
C PHE A 667 -6.75 11.61 -12.28
N PRO A 668 -6.83 10.84 -13.39
CA PRO A 668 -7.66 11.20 -14.53
C PRO A 668 -9.14 11.34 -14.16
N SER A 669 -9.66 10.40 -13.36
CA SER A 669 -11.04 10.48 -12.87
C SER A 669 -11.27 11.74 -12.02
N LEU A 670 -10.35 12.08 -11.11
CA LEU A 670 -10.47 13.29 -10.30
C LEU A 670 -10.41 14.57 -11.13
N ALA A 671 -9.63 14.61 -12.22
CA ALA A 671 -9.57 15.77 -13.10
C ALA A 671 -10.93 16.05 -13.75
N VAL A 672 -11.60 14.99 -14.22
CA VAL A 672 -12.96 15.07 -14.78
C VAL A 672 -13.97 15.50 -13.70
N ASP A 673 -13.85 14.98 -12.47
CA ASP A 673 -14.71 15.34 -11.33
C ASP A 673 -14.59 16.82 -10.94
N VAL A 674 -13.37 17.35 -10.95
CA VAL A 674 -13.10 18.76 -10.66
C VAL A 674 -13.70 19.65 -11.76
N LEU A 675 -13.54 19.26 -13.02
CA LEU A 675 -14.17 19.97 -14.15
C LEU A 675 -15.69 19.93 -14.08
N SER A 676 -16.28 18.80 -13.68
CA SER A 676 -17.72 18.62 -13.45
C SER A 676 -18.23 19.62 -12.44
N ALA A 677 -17.57 19.68 -11.29
CA ALA A 677 -17.93 20.60 -10.22
C ALA A 677 -17.83 22.05 -10.71
N CYS A 678 -16.71 22.43 -11.34
CA CYS A 678 -16.50 23.78 -11.88
C CYS A 678 -17.55 24.19 -12.93
N CYS A 679 -17.97 23.26 -13.79
CA CYS A 679 -18.94 23.51 -14.86
C CYS A 679 -20.40 23.29 -14.44
N SER A 680 -20.62 22.75 -13.24
CA SER A 680 -21.94 22.35 -12.72
C SER A 680 -22.69 21.39 -13.66
N ILE A 681 -21.97 20.41 -14.21
CA ILE A 681 -22.50 19.37 -15.11
C ILE A 681 -22.53 18.03 -14.34
N THR A 682 -23.69 17.39 -14.30
CA THR A 682 -23.98 16.21 -13.48
C THR A 682 -24.32 14.99 -14.34
N ILE A 683 -23.39 14.62 -15.23
CA ILE A 683 -23.49 13.37 -16.01
C ILE A 683 -22.81 12.24 -15.22
N PRO A 684 -23.43 11.05 -15.05
CA PRO A 684 -22.79 9.93 -14.36
C PRO A 684 -21.55 9.40 -15.09
N SER A 685 -21.68 9.10 -16.39
CA SER A 685 -20.61 8.60 -17.24
C SER A 685 -19.48 9.62 -17.38
N VAL A 686 -18.25 9.21 -17.07
CA VAL A 686 -17.05 10.03 -17.29
C VAL A 686 -16.87 10.34 -18.77
N TRP A 687 -17.19 9.38 -19.64
CA TRP A 687 -17.12 9.55 -21.09
C TRP A 687 -18.14 10.56 -21.59
N GLY A 688 -19.41 10.43 -21.15
CA GLY A 688 -20.47 11.36 -21.51
C GLY A 688 -20.21 12.78 -20.98
N MET A 689 -19.53 12.88 -19.84
CA MET A 689 -19.13 14.16 -19.26
C MET A 689 -18.08 14.89 -20.11
N ILE A 690 -17.06 14.18 -20.61
CA ILE A 690 -16.06 14.76 -21.52
C ILE A 690 -16.74 15.24 -22.82
N GLU A 691 -17.67 14.44 -23.36
CA GLU A 691 -18.46 14.82 -24.54
C GLU A 691 -19.29 16.09 -24.31
N GLU A 692 -19.93 16.19 -23.14
CA GLU A 692 -20.73 17.37 -22.80
C GLU A 692 -19.86 18.62 -22.56
N PHE A 693 -18.67 18.48 -21.95
CA PHE A 693 -17.72 19.61 -21.86
C PHE A 693 -17.33 20.15 -23.24
N HIS A 694 -17.09 19.26 -24.20
CA HIS A 694 -16.78 19.66 -25.57
C HIS A 694 -18.00 20.30 -26.26
N LYS A 695 -19.17 19.64 -26.19
CA LYS A 695 -20.41 20.11 -26.80
C LYS A 695 -20.85 21.49 -26.27
N THR A 696 -20.62 21.75 -24.99
CA THR A 696 -20.90 23.04 -24.34
C THR A 696 -19.75 24.05 -24.45
N GLN A 697 -18.69 23.72 -25.22
CA GLN A 697 -17.52 24.56 -25.48
C GLN A 697 -16.77 24.99 -24.20
N ARG A 698 -16.79 24.14 -23.16
CA ARG A 698 -16.05 24.35 -21.89
C ARG A 698 -14.59 23.94 -22.01
N ILE A 699 -14.29 23.00 -22.91
CA ILE A 699 -12.94 22.54 -23.25
C ILE A 699 -12.80 22.48 -24.77
N SER A 700 -11.57 22.55 -25.28
CA SER A 700 -11.33 22.42 -26.72
C SER A 700 -11.52 20.98 -27.21
N ARG A 701 -11.61 20.79 -28.52
CA ARG A 701 -11.63 19.44 -29.13
C ARG A 701 -10.38 18.64 -28.79
N GLU A 702 -9.24 19.32 -28.68
CA GLU A 702 -7.95 18.69 -28.35
C GLU A 702 -7.90 18.26 -26.90
N ASP A 703 -8.38 19.10 -25.97
CA ASP A 703 -8.45 18.75 -24.55
C ASP A 703 -9.42 17.60 -24.28
N ALA A 704 -10.57 17.59 -24.96
CA ALA A 704 -11.53 16.49 -24.88
C ALA A 704 -10.91 15.16 -25.36
N HIS A 705 -10.12 15.23 -26.43
CA HIS A 705 -9.38 14.08 -26.94
C HIS A 705 -8.33 13.60 -25.94
N HIS A 706 -7.46 14.49 -25.43
CA HIS A 706 -6.43 14.12 -24.46
C HIS A 706 -7.02 13.53 -23.17
N LEU A 707 -8.11 14.11 -22.65
CA LEU A 707 -8.81 13.55 -21.49
C LEU A 707 -9.37 12.16 -21.77
N THR A 708 -9.93 11.94 -22.96
CA THR A 708 -10.44 10.61 -23.35
C THR A 708 -9.32 9.59 -23.42
N VAL A 709 -8.20 9.91 -24.07
CA VAL A 709 -7.02 9.03 -24.16
C VAL A 709 -6.48 8.70 -22.76
N LEU A 710 -6.32 9.71 -21.90
CA LEU A 710 -5.81 9.54 -20.55
C LEU A 710 -6.71 8.64 -19.69
N ILE A 711 -8.04 8.86 -19.72
CA ILE A 711 -8.98 7.99 -19.00
C ILE A 711 -8.87 6.56 -19.54
N SER A 712 -8.84 6.38 -20.88
CA SER A 712 -8.72 5.06 -21.50
C SER A 712 -7.44 4.34 -21.11
N ILE A 713 -6.28 4.98 -21.16
CA ILE A 713 -5.00 4.38 -20.73
C ILE A 713 -5.08 3.97 -19.26
N SER A 714 -5.53 4.88 -18.39
CA SER A 714 -5.55 4.62 -16.95
C SER A 714 -6.54 3.50 -16.54
N ALA A 715 -7.70 3.44 -17.21
CA ALA A 715 -8.70 2.41 -17.01
C ALA A 715 -8.23 1.06 -17.57
N GLU A 716 -7.64 1.06 -18.77
CA GLU A 716 -7.06 -0.14 -19.39
C GLU A 716 -5.94 -0.73 -18.50
N LEU A 717 -5.01 0.09 -18.02
CA LEU A 717 -3.93 -0.36 -17.14
C LEU A 717 -4.46 -1.00 -15.86
N ARG A 718 -5.47 -0.39 -15.23
CA ARG A 718 -6.12 -0.96 -14.03
C ARG A 718 -6.74 -2.32 -14.33
N LEU A 719 -7.45 -2.43 -15.45
CA LEU A 719 -8.10 -3.68 -15.86
C LEU A 719 -7.07 -4.78 -16.17
N ARG A 720 -6.02 -4.47 -16.94
CA ARG A 720 -4.92 -5.41 -17.22
C ARG A 720 -4.23 -5.88 -15.94
N THR A 721 -4.01 -4.97 -15.00
CA THR A 721 -3.40 -5.31 -13.70
C THR A 721 -4.25 -6.31 -12.92
N TYR A 722 -5.57 -6.12 -12.89
CA TYR A 722 -6.47 -7.05 -12.20
C TYR A 722 -6.55 -8.41 -12.90
N ILE A 723 -6.57 -8.43 -14.23
CA ILE A 723 -6.53 -9.68 -15.01
C ILE A 723 -5.23 -10.44 -14.74
N ALA A 724 -4.09 -9.75 -14.74
CA ALA A 724 -2.78 -10.35 -14.52
C ALA A 724 -2.64 -10.92 -13.10
N ASN A 725 -3.19 -10.22 -12.10
CA ASN A 725 -3.14 -10.66 -10.70
C ASN A 725 -4.28 -11.62 -10.32
N GLY A 726 -5.20 -11.93 -11.25
CA GLY A 726 -6.37 -12.77 -10.98
C GLY A 726 -7.37 -12.18 -9.98
N GLY A 727 -7.33 -10.86 -9.75
CA GLY A 727 -8.15 -10.19 -8.74
C GLY A 727 -7.85 -8.71 -8.53
N GLN A 728 -8.59 -8.07 -7.63
CA GLN A 728 -8.46 -6.66 -7.26
C GLN A 728 -7.19 -6.40 -6.42
N ILE A 729 -6.03 -6.61 -7.04
CA ILE A 729 -4.71 -6.33 -6.48
C ILE A 729 -4.12 -5.16 -7.25
N ASP A 730 -3.98 -4.02 -6.58
CA ASP A 730 -3.60 -2.75 -7.21
C ASP A 730 -2.10 -2.66 -7.56
N ARG A 731 -1.28 -3.63 -7.14
CA ARG A 731 0.16 -3.64 -7.45
C ARG A 731 0.40 -4.05 -8.89
N LEU A 732 1.05 -3.18 -9.66
CA LEU A 732 1.59 -3.51 -10.98
C LEU A 732 2.79 -4.44 -10.80
N SER A 733 2.59 -5.73 -11.07
CA SER A 733 3.71 -6.68 -11.20
C SER A 733 4.36 -6.45 -12.59
N PRO A 734 5.68 -6.21 -12.69
CA PRO A 734 6.37 -6.00 -13.99
C PRO A 734 6.52 -7.32 -14.78
N LEU A 735 6.15 -8.44 -14.18
CA LEU A 735 6.31 -9.78 -14.71
C LEU A 735 4.92 -10.41 -14.86
N THR A 736 4.31 -10.21 -16.03
CA THR A 736 3.29 -11.14 -16.51
C THR A 736 3.94 -12.52 -16.56
N GLU A 737 3.34 -13.51 -15.91
CA GLU A 737 3.75 -14.92 -16.00
C GLU A 737 4.03 -15.29 -17.47
N MET A 738 5.31 -15.52 -17.82
CA MET A 738 5.66 -16.26 -19.02
C MET A 738 5.14 -17.68 -18.84
N LYS A 739 3.88 -17.92 -19.20
CA LYS A 739 3.39 -19.26 -19.51
C LYS A 739 4.23 -19.77 -20.68
N ILE A 740 5.21 -20.61 -20.36
CA ILE A 740 5.99 -21.37 -21.34
C ILE A 740 5.02 -22.31 -22.05
N GLN A 741 4.61 -21.96 -23.27
CA GLN A 741 4.17 -22.96 -24.24
C GLN A 741 5.43 -23.64 -24.77
N LEU A 742 5.69 -24.85 -24.25
CA LEU A 742 6.60 -25.81 -24.86
C LEU A 742 5.86 -26.47 -26.03
N ASP A 743 6.05 -25.96 -27.24
CA ASP A 743 5.89 -26.79 -28.43
C ASP A 743 7.28 -27.17 -28.96
N LYS A 744 7.53 -28.48 -28.88
CA LYS A 744 8.67 -29.19 -29.45
C LYS A 744 8.73 -28.93 -30.95
N HIS A 745 9.93 -28.79 -31.53
CA HIS A 745 10.27 -29.56 -32.72
C HIS A 745 11.78 -29.66 -33.01
N ASP A 746 12.22 -30.90 -33.15
CA ASP A 746 13.44 -31.35 -33.84
C ASP A 746 13.20 -31.41 -35.39
N PRO A 747 14.24 -31.57 -36.25
CA PRO A 747 14.47 -30.66 -37.37
C PRO A 747 14.31 -31.20 -38.83
N ILE A 748 14.34 -30.24 -39.78
CA ILE A 748 14.76 -30.22 -41.22
C ILE A 748 13.78 -30.65 -42.36
N TYR A 749 13.28 -29.68 -43.18
CA TYR A 749 13.60 -29.42 -44.62
C TYR A 749 12.65 -28.39 -45.32
N SER A 750 13.24 -27.37 -45.96
CA SER A 750 12.84 -26.54 -47.15
C SER A 750 11.44 -25.88 -47.30
N GLN A 751 11.49 -24.54 -47.52
CA GLN A 751 10.49 -23.48 -47.89
C GLN A 751 9.45 -23.77 -49.00
N PRO A 752 8.47 -22.84 -49.31
CA PRO A 752 7.80 -21.80 -48.50
C PRO A 752 6.25 -21.77 -48.68
N SER A 753 5.46 -21.32 -47.69
CA SER A 753 4.17 -20.62 -47.88
C SER A 753 3.51 -20.23 -46.54
N ASN A 754 2.69 -19.18 -46.61
CA ASN A 754 1.93 -18.45 -45.59
C ASN A 754 1.50 -19.17 -44.29
N ASP A 755 1.52 -18.36 -43.24
CA ASP A 755 0.64 -18.30 -42.05
C ASP A 755 1.32 -18.44 -40.68
N LYS A 756 0.90 -17.49 -39.82
CA LYS A 756 1.05 -17.37 -38.36
C LYS A 756 2.30 -16.65 -37.84
N CYS A 757 2.14 -15.33 -37.73
CA CYS A 757 2.86 -14.50 -36.77
C CYS A 757 2.62 -15.03 -35.35
N VAL A 758 3.71 -15.44 -34.70
CA VAL A 758 3.78 -15.67 -33.25
C VAL A 758 3.94 -14.29 -32.60
N CYS A 759 3.10 -14.03 -31.61
CA CYS A 759 3.00 -12.75 -30.91
C CYS A 759 4.29 -12.48 -30.12
N ASP A 760 5.03 -11.47 -30.55
CA ASP A 760 6.24 -10.97 -29.90
C ASP A 760 5.84 -10.14 -28.68
N VAL A 761 5.96 -10.72 -27.47
CA VAL A 761 5.70 -10.03 -26.19
C VAL A 761 6.98 -9.32 -25.68
N SER A 762 7.90 -8.97 -26.57
CA SER A 762 9.08 -8.15 -26.23
C SER A 762 8.79 -6.63 -26.17
N HIS A 763 7.53 -6.20 -26.38
CA HIS A 763 7.14 -4.78 -26.33
C HIS A 763 5.93 -4.45 -25.44
N VAL A 764 5.71 -5.22 -24.36
CA VAL A 764 4.95 -4.70 -23.21
C VAL A 764 5.92 -3.94 -22.32
N VAL A 765 6.03 -2.63 -22.58
CA VAL A 765 6.64 -1.62 -21.71
C VAL A 765 8.12 -1.87 -21.38
N ASN A 766 9.00 -1.58 -22.34
CA ASN A 766 10.36 -1.16 -21.99
C ASN A 766 10.30 0.28 -21.49
N CYS A 767 9.89 0.46 -20.22
CA CYS A 767 9.93 1.72 -19.47
C CYS A 767 11.38 2.12 -19.13
N ASN A 768 12.25 2.22 -20.13
CA ASN A 768 13.56 2.84 -19.97
C ASN A 768 13.65 4.25 -20.57
N ASP A 769 12.61 4.72 -21.26
CA ASP A 769 12.44 6.14 -21.56
C ASP A 769 11.30 6.74 -20.74
N ASN A 770 11.69 7.17 -19.53
CA ASN A 770 10.91 8.00 -18.60
C ASN A 770 10.65 9.44 -19.13
N SER A 771 10.69 9.65 -20.45
CA SER A 771 10.54 10.95 -21.12
C SER A 771 9.13 11.15 -21.68
N GLY A 772 8.52 10.13 -22.31
CA GLY A 772 7.18 10.21 -22.91
C GLY A 772 6.04 10.34 -21.89
N LEU A 773 5.97 9.42 -20.91
CA LEU A 773 5.03 9.52 -19.79
C LEU A 773 5.20 10.81 -18.97
N ARG A 774 6.42 11.36 -18.96
CA ARG A 774 6.78 12.57 -18.23
C ARG A 774 6.38 13.83 -19.00
N ALA A 775 6.48 13.81 -20.32
CA ALA A 775 5.95 14.85 -21.20
C ALA A 775 4.41 14.89 -21.16
N GLU A 776 3.74 13.73 -21.14
CA GLU A 776 2.29 13.67 -20.95
C GLU A 776 1.87 14.14 -19.55
N LEU A 777 2.58 13.73 -18.49
CA LEU A 777 2.32 14.17 -17.12
C LEU A 777 2.62 15.67 -16.91
N ASP A 778 3.61 16.23 -17.60
CA ASP A 778 3.93 17.66 -17.56
C ASP A 778 2.95 18.49 -18.41
N LEU A 779 2.51 17.98 -19.57
CA LEU A 779 1.40 18.53 -20.35
C LEU A 779 0.11 18.55 -19.52
N LEU A 780 -0.12 17.52 -18.72
CA LEU A 780 -1.28 17.36 -17.83
C LEU A 780 -1.22 18.30 -16.61
N LYS A 781 -0.04 18.46 -16.00
CA LYS A 781 0.20 19.49 -14.98
C LYS A 781 0.01 20.88 -15.57
N ASP A 782 0.36 21.08 -16.83
CA ASP A 782 0.15 22.34 -17.53
C ASP A 782 -1.31 22.56 -17.91
N VAL A 783 -2.07 21.53 -18.30
CA VAL A 783 -3.54 21.60 -18.47
C VAL A 783 -4.21 21.90 -17.12
N VAL A 784 -3.81 21.24 -16.03
CA VAL A 784 -4.33 21.53 -14.68
C VAL A 784 -3.92 22.95 -14.23
N ARG A 785 -2.68 23.40 -14.48
CA ARG A 785 -2.26 24.78 -14.23
C ARG A 785 -3.03 25.77 -15.07
N GLN A 786 -3.29 25.48 -16.34
CA GLN A 786 -4.09 26.31 -17.25
C GLN A 786 -5.55 26.36 -16.81
N LEU A 787 -6.12 25.27 -16.31
CA LEU A 787 -7.47 25.23 -15.72
C LEU A 787 -7.53 26.00 -14.39
N LEU A 788 -6.49 25.91 -13.56
CA LEU A 788 -6.35 26.71 -12.33
C LEU A 788 -6.12 28.20 -12.63
N GLN A 789 -5.39 28.52 -13.71
CA GLN A 789 -5.17 29.89 -14.21
C GLN A 789 -6.43 30.47 -14.88
N ALA A 790 -7.20 29.65 -15.61
CA ALA A 790 -8.49 30.02 -16.17
C ALA A 790 -9.52 30.26 -15.05
N GLY A 791 -9.50 29.44 -13.99
CA GLY A 791 -10.30 29.65 -12.79
C GLY A 791 -9.95 30.93 -12.01
N SER A 792 -8.69 31.38 -12.06
CA SER A 792 -8.27 32.66 -11.46
C SER A 792 -8.52 33.86 -12.39
N ASN A 793 -8.57 33.68 -13.71
CA ASN A 793 -8.98 34.70 -14.68
C ASN A 793 -10.50 34.93 -14.76
N PHE A 794 -11.32 34.05 -14.18
CA PHE A 794 -12.74 34.33 -13.89
C PHE A 794 -12.96 35.41 -12.82
N SER A 795 -11.89 36.02 -12.30
CA SER A 795 -11.91 37.07 -11.27
C SER A 795 -11.89 38.50 -11.83
N SER A 796 -11.91 38.72 -13.16
CA SER A 796 -11.87 40.10 -13.72
C SER A 796 -12.71 40.42 -14.96
N ALA A 797 -13.48 39.48 -15.53
CA ALA A 797 -14.42 39.80 -16.60
C ALA A 797 -15.81 40.09 -16.03
N GLY A 798 -16.09 41.35 -15.71
CA GLY A 798 -17.46 41.83 -15.70
C GLY A 798 -18.09 41.56 -17.07
N CYS A 799 -19.34 41.12 -17.10
CA CYS A 799 -20.12 40.98 -18.33
C CYS A 799 -20.26 42.36 -19.01
N SER A 800 -19.30 42.73 -19.86
CA SER A 800 -19.52 43.72 -20.91
C SER A 800 -20.15 43.00 -22.10
N GLN A 801 -21.43 43.29 -22.30
CA GLN A 801 -22.23 42.91 -23.46
C GLN A 801 -21.42 43.09 -24.76
N GLY A 802 -21.17 41.99 -25.49
CA GLY A 802 -20.58 42.06 -26.83
C GLY A 802 -21.52 42.77 -27.81
N PRO A 803 -21.01 43.40 -28.88
CA PRO A 803 -21.85 44.07 -29.88
C PRO A 803 -22.84 43.06 -30.51
N PRO A 804 -24.05 43.50 -30.92
CA PRO A 804 -25.05 42.63 -31.54
C PRO A 804 -24.47 41.93 -32.77
N GLY A 805 -24.67 40.61 -32.86
CA GLY A 805 -24.29 39.82 -34.02
C GLY A 805 -24.96 40.31 -35.30
N ILE A 806 -24.23 40.25 -36.40
CA ILE A 806 -24.72 40.59 -37.75
C ILE A 806 -25.90 39.63 -38.07
N PRO A 807 -27.03 40.10 -38.62
CA PRO A 807 -28.13 39.23 -39.03
C PRO A 807 -27.63 38.11 -39.96
N GLY A 808 -27.97 36.86 -39.63
CA GLY A 808 -27.59 35.69 -40.42
C GLY A 808 -28.11 35.79 -41.86
N ARG A 809 -27.31 35.33 -42.83
CA ARG A 809 -27.78 35.16 -44.20
C ARG A 809 -28.88 34.10 -44.23
N ASP A 810 -29.92 34.35 -45.02
CA ASP A 810 -31.03 33.42 -45.24
C ASP A 810 -30.50 32.02 -45.60
N GLY A 811 -31.08 31.01 -44.95
CA GLY A 811 -30.68 29.61 -45.14
C GLY A 811 -30.92 29.16 -46.57
N ALA A 812 -29.96 28.41 -47.12
CA ALA A 812 -30.17 27.70 -48.38
C ALA A 812 -31.34 26.71 -48.24
N VAL A 813 -32.20 26.67 -49.25
CA VAL A 813 -33.31 25.71 -49.36
C VAL A 813 -32.75 24.28 -49.24
N GLY A 814 -33.29 23.50 -48.29
CA GLY A 814 -32.85 22.13 -48.07
C GLY A 814 -33.11 21.24 -49.29
N PRO A 815 -32.26 20.23 -49.55
CA PRO A 815 -32.52 19.26 -50.61
C PRO A 815 -33.81 18.46 -50.32
N PRO A 816 -34.54 18.00 -51.35
CA PRO A 816 -35.71 17.14 -51.19
C PRO A 816 -35.36 15.87 -50.41
N GLY A 817 -36.27 15.43 -49.53
CA GLY A 817 -36.10 14.20 -48.77
C GLY A 817 -36.01 12.95 -49.67
N PRO A 818 -35.25 11.92 -49.28
CA PRO A 818 -35.21 10.66 -50.02
C PRO A 818 -36.59 9.96 -50.00
N PRO A 819 -36.94 9.19 -51.05
CA PRO A 819 -38.17 8.39 -51.08
C PRO A 819 -38.22 7.40 -49.91
N GLY A 820 -39.41 7.19 -49.34
CA GLY A 820 -39.62 6.21 -48.28
C GLY A 820 -39.26 4.78 -48.72
N ALA A 821 -38.67 4.00 -47.81
CA ALA A 821 -38.39 2.60 -48.05
C ALA A 821 -39.70 1.80 -48.22
N MET A 822 -39.74 0.94 -49.25
CA MET A 822 -40.80 -0.05 -49.46
C MET A 822 -40.88 -0.99 -48.25
N GLY A 823 -42.10 -1.31 -47.79
CA GLY A 823 -42.33 -2.27 -46.71
C GLY A 823 -41.73 -3.63 -47.06
N ARG A 824 -41.13 -4.32 -46.08
CA ARG A 824 -40.68 -5.70 -46.27
C ARG A 824 -41.90 -6.63 -46.25
N ASP A 825 -41.97 -7.50 -47.24
CA ASP A 825 -42.87 -8.65 -47.27
C ASP A 825 -42.62 -9.57 -46.06
N GLY A 826 -43.67 -10.27 -45.61
CA GLY A 826 -43.59 -11.24 -44.52
C GLY A 826 -42.65 -12.40 -44.87
N ARG A 827 -41.84 -12.85 -43.91
CA ARG A 827 -41.03 -14.07 -44.08
C ARG A 827 -41.93 -15.31 -43.99
N ASP A 828 -41.81 -16.18 -44.98
CA ASP A 828 -42.29 -17.56 -44.95
C ASP A 828 -41.67 -18.35 -43.78
N GLY A 829 -42.42 -19.33 -43.27
CA GLY A 829 -42.00 -20.19 -42.17
C GLY A 829 -40.77 -21.05 -42.49
N LEU A 830 -39.89 -21.22 -41.51
CA LEU A 830 -38.69 -22.07 -41.64
C LEU A 830 -39.07 -23.55 -41.70
N SER A 831 -38.58 -24.26 -42.72
CA SER A 831 -38.59 -25.72 -42.81
C SER A 831 -37.77 -26.35 -41.68
N GLY A 832 -38.25 -27.48 -41.14
CA GLY A 832 -37.59 -28.20 -40.04
C GLY A 832 -36.17 -28.68 -40.37
N SER A 833 -35.28 -28.61 -39.39
CA SER A 833 -33.89 -29.08 -39.48
C SER A 833 -33.77 -30.61 -39.62
N PRO A 834 -32.84 -31.14 -40.43
CA PRO A 834 -32.51 -32.57 -40.46
C PRO A 834 -32.04 -33.08 -39.08
N GLY A 835 -32.37 -34.33 -38.75
CA GLY A 835 -32.01 -34.96 -37.47
C GLY A 835 -30.49 -35.07 -37.26
N THR A 836 -30.07 -34.91 -36.00
CA THR A 836 -28.67 -34.99 -35.57
C THR A 836 -28.07 -36.38 -35.78
N PRO A 837 -26.79 -36.50 -36.22
CA PRO A 837 -26.07 -37.77 -36.21
C PRO A 837 -25.97 -38.39 -34.81
N GLY A 838 -25.96 -39.72 -34.73
CA GLY A 838 -25.88 -40.44 -33.45
C GLY A 838 -24.55 -40.21 -32.71
N PRO A 839 -24.54 -40.32 -31.37
CA PRO A 839 -23.36 -40.05 -30.55
C PRO A 839 -22.22 -41.04 -30.82
N ALA A 840 -20.99 -40.53 -30.78
CA ALA A 840 -19.77 -41.33 -30.87
C ALA A 840 -19.65 -42.29 -29.67
N GLY A 841 -19.11 -43.49 -29.92
CA GLY A 841 -18.88 -44.49 -28.87
C GLY A 841 -17.88 -44.01 -27.80
N PRO A 842 -17.96 -44.52 -26.56
CA PRO A 842 -17.12 -44.06 -25.46
C PRO A 842 -15.63 -44.36 -25.71
N LYS A 843 -14.78 -43.37 -25.39
CA LYS A 843 -13.32 -43.48 -25.41
C LYS A 843 -12.87 -44.51 -24.38
N GLY A 844 -11.91 -45.38 -24.75
CA GLY A 844 -11.30 -46.34 -23.83
C GLY A 844 -10.60 -45.64 -22.67
N SER A 845 -10.56 -46.28 -21.50
CA SER A 845 -9.92 -45.74 -20.29
C SER A 845 -8.43 -45.53 -20.49
N ASP A 846 -7.94 -44.33 -20.18
CA ASP A 846 -6.52 -44.00 -20.13
C ASP A 846 -5.82 -44.82 -19.03
N GLY A 847 -4.58 -45.25 -19.27
CA GLY A 847 -3.78 -46.03 -18.31
C GLY A 847 -3.44 -45.23 -17.06
N ARG A 848 -3.15 -45.90 -15.94
CA ARG A 848 -2.70 -45.22 -14.71
C ARG A 848 -1.39 -44.49 -14.97
N ASP A 849 -1.40 -43.18 -14.80
CA ASP A 849 -0.18 -42.38 -14.75
C ASP A 849 0.69 -42.81 -13.55
N GLY A 850 2.00 -42.87 -13.78
CA GLY A 850 2.98 -43.12 -12.74
C GLY A 850 3.06 -41.94 -11.77
N VAL A 851 3.53 -42.20 -10.55
CA VAL A 851 3.81 -41.17 -9.55
C VAL A 851 4.84 -40.17 -10.08
N ASP A 852 4.43 -38.90 -10.20
CA ASP A 852 5.34 -37.80 -10.52
C ASP A 852 6.34 -37.61 -9.37
N GLY A 853 7.62 -37.78 -9.68
CA GLY A 853 8.71 -37.38 -8.80
C GLY A 853 8.81 -35.87 -8.76
N VAL A 854 8.87 -35.31 -7.54
CA VAL A 854 9.16 -33.89 -7.29
C VAL A 854 10.49 -33.52 -7.96
N VAL A 855 10.46 -32.76 -9.05
CA VAL A 855 11.66 -32.12 -9.60
C VAL A 855 11.83 -30.80 -8.86
N SER A 856 12.64 -30.80 -7.80
CA SER A 856 13.10 -29.56 -7.18
C SER A 856 14.01 -28.83 -8.16
N SER A 857 13.70 -27.57 -8.51
CA SER A 857 14.64 -26.70 -9.22
C SER A 857 15.96 -26.64 -8.43
N PRO A 858 17.12 -26.81 -9.06
CA PRO A 858 18.39 -26.78 -8.35
C PRO A 858 18.61 -25.41 -7.74
N LEU A 859 18.89 -25.36 -6.43
CA LEU A 859 19.24 -24.14 -5.70
C LEU A 859 20.75 -24.13 -5.46
N VAL A 860 21.44 -23.11 -5.96
CA VAL A 860 22.87 -22.91 -5.70
C VAL A 860 23.11 -21.53 -5.12
N ALA A 861 23.70 -21.48 -3.93
CA ALA A 861 24.09 -20.23 -3.27
C ALA A 861 25.26 -20.47 -2.33
N PHE A 862 26.30 -19.63 -2.38
CA PHE A 862 27.44 -19.76 -1.49
C PHE A 862 28.00 -18.41 -1.05
N THR A 863 28.66 -18.41 0.11
CA THR A 863 29.49 -17.32 0.60
C THR A 863 30.69 -17.89 1.33
N LEU A 864 31.88 -17.59 0.83
CA LEU A 864 33.17 -17.98 1.36
C LEU A 864 33.90 -16.76 1.89
N THR A 865 34.61 -16.92 3.00
CA THR A 865 35.39 -15.85 3.62
C THR A 865 36.76 -16.35 4.06
N ARG A 866 37.74 -15.45 4.08
CA ARG A 866 39.09 -15.76 4.56
C ARG A 866 39.42 -14.97 5.82
N SER A 867 40.00 -15.60 6.85
CA SER A 867 40.36 -14.95 8.12
C SER A 867 41.85 -14.59 8.25
N THR A 868 42.67 -14.93 7.27
CA THR A 868 44.13 -14.69 7.30
C THR A 868 44.59 -13.91 6.08
N ASP A 869 45.68 -13.17 6.25
CA ASP A 869 46.37 -12.47 5.17
C ASP A 869 46.77 -13.42 4.03
N LEU A 870 46.86 -12.88 2.81
CA LEU A 870 47.30 -13.63 1.63
C LEU A 870 48.27 -12.79 0.78
N GLY A 871 49.49 -13.32 0.61
CA GLY A 871 50.59 -12.63 -0.06
C GLY A 871 51.29 -11.58 0.81
N PRO A 872 52.36 -10.95 0.27
CA PRO A 872 52.95 -11.22 -1.03
C PRO A 872 53.71 -12.55 -1.07
N VAL A 873 53.80 -13.18 -2.24
CA VAL A 873 54.58 -14.40 -2.49
C VAL A 873 55.52 -14.15 -3.67
N SER A 874 56.80 -14.53 -3.55
CA SER A 874 57.80 -14.42 -4.62
C SER A 874 57.51 -15.42 -5.76
N SER A 875 56.47 -15.16 -6.54
CA SER A 875 56.04 -15.96 -7.69
C SER A 875 55.50 -15.06 -8.80
N SER A 876 55.82 -15.38 -10.06
CA SER A 876 55.26 -14.72 -11.23
C SER A 876 53.94 -15.34 -11.71
N ALA A 877 53.53 -16.48 -11.14
CA ALA A 877 52.28 -17.16 -11.45
C ALA A 877 51.12 -16.61 -10.60
N TYR A 878 49.90 -16.66 -11.13
CA TYR A 878 48.70 -16.30 -10.40
C TYR A 878 48.57 -17.10 -9.09
N LEU A 879 48.26 -16.42 -7.99
CA LEU A 879 47.96 -17.08 -6.72
C LEU A 879 46.45 -17.23 -6.56
N THR A 880 45.95 -18.46 -6.64
CA THR A 880 44.54 -18.78 -6.36
C THR A 880 44.19 -18.45 -4.91
N VAL A 881 43.08 -17.76 -4.70
CA VAL A 881 42.60 -17.40 -3.37
C VAL A 881 41.89 -18.60 -2.76
N THR A 882 42.27 -18.95 -1.52
CA THR A 882 41.68 -20.03 -0.75
C THR A 882 40.93 -19.47 0.46
N PHE A 883 39.84 -20.12 0.86
CA PHE A 883 38.95 -19.63 1.91
C PHE A 883 38.87 -20.64 3.07
N ASP A 884 39.20 -20.22 4.28
CA ASP A 884 39.19 -21.06 5.49
C ASP A 884 37.83 -21.07 6.22
N HIS A 885 36.84 -20.30 5.74
CA HIS A 885 35.51 -20.25 6.31
C HIS A 885 34.39 -20.24 5.25
N VAL A 886 33.52 -21.24 5.31
CA VAL A 886 32.27 -21.33 4.56
C VAL A 886 31.13 -20.76 5.41
N LEU A 887 30.48 -19.69 4.96
CA LEU A 887 29.26 -19.17 5.60
C LEU A 887 28.00 -19.85 5.06
N THR A 888 27.98 -20.14 3.76
CA THR A 888 26.87 -20.81 3.08
C THR A 888 27.44 -21.59 1.89
N ASP A 889 26.95 -22.79 1.66
CA ASP A 889 27.22 -23.61 0.47
C ASP A 889 26.01 -24.53 0.22
N VAL A 890 25.04 -23.99 -0.52
CA VAL A 890 23.83 -24.69 -0.96
C VAL A 890 24.07 -25.11 -2.40
N GLY A 891 23.80 -26.39 -2.73
CA GLY A 891 24.01 -26.94 -4.08
C GLY A 891 25.36 -27.65 -4.30
N GLY A 892 26.19 -27.79 -3.26
CA GLY A 892 27.36 -28.70 -3.24
C GLY A 892 28.42 -28.40 -4.31
N SER A 893 28.73 -27.12 -4.54
CA SER A 893 29.54 -26.69 -5.69
C SER A 893 31.06 -26.71 -5.45
N PHE A 894 31.52 -27.01 -4.23
CA PHE A 894 32.93 -27.08 -3.87
C PHE A 894 33.32 -28.51 -3.47
N THR A 895 34.39 -29.03 -4.09
CA THR A 895 34.89 -30.40 -3.81
C THR A 895 35.70 -30.50 -2.52
N ASP A 896 36.34 -29.40 -2.10
CA ASP A 896 37.05 -29.29 -0.83
C ASP A 896 36.37 -28.21 0.01
N VAL A 897 35.62 -28.65 1.03
CA VAL A 897 34.88 -27.77 1.94
C VAL A 897 35.76 -27.22 3.06
N THR A 898 36.96 -27.78 3.26
CA THR A 898 37.90 -27.34 4.31
C THR A 898 38.75 -26.16 3.88
N ASN A 899 39.06 -26.05 2.59
CA ASN A 899 39.74 -24.88 2.05
C ASN A 899 39.28 -24.57 0.60
N PRO A 900 38.00 -24.25 0.38
CA PRO A 900 37.46 -24.03 -0.96
C PRO A 900 38.18 -22.90 -1.68
N SER A 901 38.28 -23.06 -3.00
CA SER A 901 38.95 -22.08 -3.87
C SER A 901 38.35 -21.99 -5.26
N VAL A 902 37.81 -23.10 -5.77
CA VAL A 902 37.22 -23.19 -7.12
C VAL A 902 35.77 -23.64 -7.02
N PHE A 903 34.88 -22.79 -7.50
CA PHE A 903 33.46 -23.13 -7.70
C PHE A 903 33.33 -23.99 -8.96
N ASN A 904 32.72 -25.16 -8.85
CA ASN A 904 32.42 -26.04 -9.97
C ASN A 904 30.91 -26.02 -10.25
N CYS A 905 30.53 -25.54 -11.42
CA CYS A 905 29.15 -25.47 -11.86
C CYS A 905 28.54 -26.88 -11.98
N GLN A 906 27.63 -27.24 -11.08
CA GLN A 906 26.91 -28.52 -11.13
C GLN A 906 25.64 -28.44 -11.97
N HIS A 907 25.04 -27.24 -12.02
CA HIS A 907 23.78 -26.97 -12.71
C HIS A 907 23.99 -25.82 -13.70
N PRO A 908 23.81 -26.05 -15.01
CA PRO A 908 23.95 -24.98 -15.99
C PRO A 908 22.93 -23.87 -15.70
N GLY A 909 23.31 -22.62 -15.95
CA GLY A 909 22.45 -21.48 -15.66
C GLY A 909 23.19 -20.16 -15.56
N VAL A 910 22.45 -19.13 -15.15
CA VAL A 910 23.00 -17.78 -14.99
C VAL A 910 23.30 -17.50 -13.52
N TYR A 911 24.57 -17.20 -13.23
CA TYR A 911 25.09 -17.01 -11.88
C TYR A 911 25.55 -15.58 -11.66
N GLN A 912 25.22 -15.00 -10.50
CA GLN A 912 25.83 -13.76 -10.04
C GLN A 912 26.97 -14.06 -9.07
N PHE A 913 28.18 -13.55 -9.34
CA PHE A 913 29.36 -13.63 -8.48
C PHE A 913 29.76 -12.26 -7.96
N SER A 914 29.97 -12.14 -6.65
CA SER A 914 30.47 -10.92 -6.01
C SER A 914 31.68 -11.22 -5.11
N PHE A 915 32.69 -10.35 -5.13
CA PHE A 915 33.89 -10.52 -4.33
C PHE A 915 34.41 -9.19 -3.78
N SER A 916 34.95 -9.24 -2.56
CA SER A 916 35.51 -8.08 -1.87
C SER A 916 36.85 -8.43 -1.20
N ALA A 917 37.76 -7.47 -1.13
CA ALA A 917 39.03 -7.61 -0.43
C ALA A 917 39.55 -6.27 0.10
N LEU A 918 40.41 -6.36 1.12
CA LEU A 918 41.14 -5.24 1.69
C LEU A 918 42.64 -5.37 1.36
N SER A 919 43.32 -4.28 1.02
CA SER A 919 44.77 -4.26 0.78
C SER A 919 45.54 -4.29 2.08
N GLN A 920 46.73 -4.89 2.11
CA GLN A 920 47.66 -4.68 3.23
C GLN A 920 48.13 -3.22 3.29
N ARG A 921 48.53 -2.75 4.48
CA ARG A 921 49.09 -1.40 4.65
C ARG A 921 50.29 -1.22 3.71
N GLU A 922 50.38 -0.03 3.11
CA GLU A 922 51.46 0.36 2.19
C GLU A 922 51.56 -0.53 0.94
N ARG A 923 50.53 -1.33 0.65
CA ARG A 923 50.41 -2.18 -0.55
C ARG A 923 49.05 -2.01 -1.20
N SER A 924 48.94 -2.49 -2.43
CA SER A 924 47.66 -2.58 -3.14
C SER A 924 47.15 -4.03 -3.14
N ALA A 925 45.83 -4.19 -3.19
CA ALA A 925 45.11 -5.40 -3.49
C ALA A 925 44.72 -5.40 -4.97
N PHE A 926 44.91 -6.53 -5.64
CA PHE A 926 44.45 -6.73 -7.01
C PHE A 926 44.01 -8.19 -7.18
N MET A 927 42.71 -8.38 -7.35
CA MET A 927 42.09 -9.71 -7.38
C MET A 927 41.23 -9.84 -8.64
N LYS A 928 41.36 -10.97 -9.33
CA LYS A 928 40.70 -11.27 -10.60
C LYS A 928 39.70 -12.40 -10.43
N LEU A 929 38.54 -12.28 -11.07
CA LEU A 929 37.60 -13.38 -11.29
C LEU A 929 37.98 -14.11 -12.57
N MET A 930 38.14 -15.43 -12.46
CA MET A 930 38.56 -16.33 -13.52
C MET A 930 37.43 -17.31 -13.82
N LYS A 931 37.10 -17.52 -15.11
CA LYS A 931 36.22 -18.59 -15.61
C LYS A 931 37.01 -19.48 -16.55
N ASN A 932 37.16 -20.76 -16.25
CA ASN A 932 37.90 -21.73 -17.07
C ASN A 932 39.31 -21.27 -17.51
N GLY A 933 39.99 -20.51 -16.64
CA GLY A 933 41.32 -19.96 -16.90
C GLY A 933 41.33 -18.62 -17.66
N GLN A 934 40.16 -18.15 -18.11
CA GLN A 934 39.98 -16.85 -18.77
C GLN A 934 39.60 -15.76 -17.76
N PHE A 935 40.22 -14.60 -17.91
CA PHE A 935 39.91 -13.41 -17.11
C PHE A 935 38.51 -12.87 -17.43
N GLN A 936 37.71 -12.58 -16.40
CA GLN A 936 36.37 -11.99 -16.55
C GLN A 936 36.37 -10.52 -16.11
N LEU A 937 36.74 -10.26 -14.84
CA LEU A 937 36.87 -8.91 -14.30
C LEU A 937 37.82 -8.88 -13.10
N ALA A 938 38.20 -7.67 -12.66
CA ALA A 938 39.09 -7.47 -11.52
C ALA A 938 38.57 -6.41 -10.55
N MET A 939 39.07 -6.46 -9.32
CA MET A 939 39.11 -5.31 -8.41
C MET A 939 40.55 -4.83 -8.25
N TRP A 940 40.70 -3.54 -7.99
CA TRP A 940 41.95 -2.95 -7.50
C TRP A 940 41.63 -2.04 -6.31
N ALA A 941 42.43 -2.10 -5.27
CA ALA A 941 42.31 -1.22 -4.12
C ALA A 941 43.68 -0.94 -3.52
N GLY A 942 43.98 0.29 -3.15
CA GLY A 942 45.25 0.63 -2.51
C GLY A 942 45.22 2.06 -1.97
N GLN A 943 45.91 2.28 -0.86
CA GLN A 943 46.08 3.61 -0.27
C GLN A 943 47.52 3.76 0.21
N SER A 944 48.10 4.96 0.05
CA SER A 944 49.53 5.22 0.26
C SER A 944 50.02 5.00 1.71
N SER A 945 49.14 5.02 2.70
CA SER A 945 49.48 4.94 4.13
C SER A 945 48.52 4.09 4.98
N ASN A 946 47.49 3.50 4.36
CA ASN A 946 46.44 2.78 5.09
C ASN A 946 45.86 1.63 4.25
N TYR A 947 44.90 0.90 4.81
CA TYR A 947 44.15 -0.13 4.09
C TYR A 947 43.25 0.47 3.01
N GLY A 948 43.27 -0.08 1.80
CA GLY A 948 42.30 0.22 0.74
C GLY A 948 41.30 -0.92 0.58
N SER A 949 40.02 -0.63 0.35
CA SER A 949 38.98 -1.64 0.11
C SER A 949 38.53 -1.63 -1.35
N GLY A 950 38.25 -2.81 -1.90
CA GLY A 950 37.68 -2.97 -3.23
C GLY A 950 36.64 -4.08 -3.26
N SER A 951 35.65 -3.94 -4.15
CA SER A 951 34.59 -4.91 -4.44
C SER A 951 34.24 -4.87 -5.93
N ASN A 952 33.87 -6.01 -6.51
CA ASN A 952 33.30 -6.04 -7.85
C ASN A 952 32.32 -7.22 -8.03
N THR A 953 31.47 -7.19 -9.05
CA THR A 953 30.39 -8.17 -9.28
C THR A 953 30.25 -8.47 -10.77
N ALA A 954 29.97 -9.73 -11.11
CA ALA A 954 29.57 -10.16 -12.47
C ALA A 954 28.35 -11.06 -12.44
N VAL A 955 27.61 -11.04 -13.55
CA VAL A 955 26.64 -12.07 -13.92
C VAL A 955 27.26 -12.86 -15.08
N LEU A 956 27.40 -14.17 -14.90
CA LEU A 956 28.01 -15.09 -15.87
C LEU A 956 27.04 -16.24 -16.16
N GLU A 957 26.85 -16.54 -17.45
CA GLU A 957 26.24 -17.80 -17.87
C GLU A 957 27.28 -18.91 -17.78
N LEU A 958 26.93 -20.01 -17.12
CA LEU A 958 27.80 -21.16 -16.89
C LEU A 958 27.16 -22.44 -17.43
N GLU A 959 27.98 -23.27 -18.07
CA GLU A 959 27.61 -24.64 -18.42
C GLU A 959 28.02 -25.61 -17.30
N GLN A 960 27.43 -26.80 -17.29
CA GLN A 960 27.83 -27.84 -16.34
C GLN A 960 29.32 -28.18 -16.51
N GLY A 961 30.07 -28.15 -15.41
CA GLY A 961 31.53 -28.36 -15.39
C GLY A 961 32.37 -27.11 -15.50
N ASP A 962 31.78 -25.93 -15.75
CA ASP A 962 32.50 -24.65 -15.70
C ASP A 962 33.11 -24.39 -14.32
N ARG A 963 34.33 -23.84 -14.30
CA ARG A 963 35.10 -23.56 -13.09
C ARG A 963 35.31 -22.07 -12.90
N VAL A 964 34.92 -21.53 -11.75
CA VAL A 964 35.05 -20.12 -11.40
C VAL A 964 35.86 -19.95 -10.11
N TRP A 965 36.86 -19.06 -10.11
CA TRP A 965 37.68 -18.79 -8.92
C TRP A 965 38.27 -17.39 -8.90
N LEU A 966 38.83 -17.02 -7.76
CA LEU A 966 39.54 -15.75 -7.58
C LEU A 966 41.06 -15.96 -7.57
N ALA A 967 41.80 -15.04 -8.20
CA ALA A 967 43.26 -15.09 -8.26
C ALA A 967 43.91 -13.72 -8.11
N ILE A 968 45.09 -13.68 -7.48
CA ILE A 968 45.91 -12.46 -7.37
C ILE A 968 46.80 -12.33 -8.61
N GLY A 969 46.66 -11.20 -9.32
CA GLY A 969 47.23 -10.97 -10.65
C GLY A 969 48.77 -10.84 -10.72
N SER A 970 49.41 -10.52 -9.60
CA SER A 970 50.87 -10.40 -9.43
C SER A 970 51.19 -10.48 -7.93
N PRO A 971 51.30 -11.70 -7.36
CA PRO A 971 51.37 -11.88 -5.91
C PRO A 971 52.70 -11.39 -5.30
N ASP A 972 53.70 -11.05 -6.11
CA ASP A 972 54.92 -10.37 -5.70
C ASP A 972 54.66 -8.90 -5.31
N ARG A 973 53.66 -8.25 -5.94
CA ARG A 973 53.31 -6.84 -5.74
C ARG A 973 52.07 -6.63 -4.89
N TYR A 974 51.08 -7.49 -5.05
CA TYR A 974 49.76 -7.33 -4.43
C TYR A 974 49.56 -8.29 -3.27
N ALA A 975 48.96 -7.78 -2.19
CA ALA A 975 48.70 -8.55 -0.99
C ALA A 975 47.37 -8.15 -0.35
N LEU A 976 46.65 -9.15 0.15
CA LEU A 976 45.33 -9.00 0.74
C LEU A 976 45.44 -9.08 2.27
N HIS A 977 44.76 -8.17 2.95
CA HIS A 977 44.63 -8.17 4.40
C HIS A 977 43.34 -8.86 4.84
N SER A 978 43.45 -9.75 5.82
CA SER A 978 42.30 -10.24 6.58
C SER A 978 42.72 -10.62 8.00
N ASN A 979 41.73 -10.70 8.89
CA ASN A 979 41.90 -11.17 10.26
C ASN A 979 40.60 -11.86 10.71
N THR A 980 40.38 -12.01 12.02
CA THR A 980 39.15 -12.59 12.57
C THR A 980 37.86 -11.87 12.12
N ASN A 981 37.95 -10.63 11.62
CA ASN A 981 36.83 -9.87 11.06
C ASN A 981 36.53 -10.19 9.58
N ARG A 982 37.34 -11.03 8.91
CA ARG A 982 37.07 -11.60 7.59
C ARG A 982 36.84 -10.57 6.47
N TYR A 983 37.88 -9.81 6.12
CA TYR A 983 37.81 -8.75 5.10
C TYR A 983 37.94 -9.22 3.65
N ILE A 984 38.01 -10.53 3.41
CA ILE A 984 38.08 -11.12 2.07
C ILE A 984 36.90 -12.06 1.92
N SER A 985 36.06 -11.84 0.90
CA SER A 985 34.86 -12.63 0.65
C SER A 985 34.62 -12.94 -0.83
N PHE A 986 33.98 -14.08 -1.08
CA PHE A 986 33.52 -14.53 -2.40
C PHE A 986 32.13 -15.14 -2.29
N THR A 987 31.18 -14.59 -3.04
CA THR A 987 29.75 -14.93 -2.98
C THR A 987 29.26 -15.29 -4.38
N GLY A 988 28.40 -16.29 -4.48
CA GLY A 988 27.75 -16.66 -5.74
C GLY A 988 26.32 -17.17 -5.54
N VAL A 989 25.42 -16.86 -6.47
CA VAL A 989 24.03 -17.35 -6.46
C VAL A 989 23.57 -17.69 -7.88
N LEU A 990 22.86 -18.82 -8.02
CA LEU A 990 22.14 -19.17 -9.24
C LEU A 990 20.87 -18.33 -9.33
N LEU A 991 20.76 -17.53 -10.38
CA LEU A 991 19.57 -16.71 -10.65
C LEU A 991 18.48 -17.56 -11.30
N TYR A 992 18.85 -18.43 -12.24
CA TYR A 992 17.98 -19.46 -12.83
C TYR A 992 18.83 -20.53 -13.55
N SER A 993 18.38 -21.79 -13.49
CA SER A 993 19.00 -22.90 -14.23
C SER A 993 18.57 -22.87 -15.71
N THR A 994 19.48 -23.24 -16.61
CA THR A 994 19.22 -23.41 -18.05
C THR A 994 19.10 -24.87 -18.47
#